data_AF-A0A818X897-F1
#
_entry.id   AF-A0A818X897-F1
#
_cell.length_a   1.000
_cell.length_b   1.000
_cell.length_c   1.000
_cell.angle_alpha   90.00
_cell.angle_beta   90.00
_cell.angle_gamma   90.00
#
_symmetry.space_group_name_H-M   'P 1'
#
loop_
_entity.id
_entity.type
_entity.pdbx_description
1 polymer ?
#
loop_
_entity_poly.entity_id
_entity_poly.type
_entity_poly.pdbx_seq_one_letter_code
_entity_poly.pdbx_strand_id
1 'polypeptide(L)'
;MYSSINGFRLHPEILYKFQRSDYLSNRPRVIDAEQTLYDIQINKQLSESEIQLFRNFFQTPAVAEIAFIRQDRKYRLHHCFNNSTTSNEKQLAKAFKVKLNSSGDELHFNCSYDETSSKTKPVRFSSCSKQEEQQVERANTSSVIKYTVEQIEHIAFTIIRYLFIVIYSQPLSITYSKPEKATPYLPGICGLKNLGNTCFMNSALQCLSHVSPLRMYFQNSTTSSQVSMKISGITKSYSRLVRAMWTGMHKSLTPLHIKSIMGTIVEMYEGYNQQDSQEFMNILLNALDAELKTEEKNSSIITELFYLTMQSQTICCACDALQSFNESISFLPLPLPSVDFKDNISIRTLLDDFFKQDDLDGQYYCSTSVIDTVQSVDPDCEGKYNTNPILRDEPTFVSSVPNGKRFVVGSGYDKINIVHLYGGTPYDMGLALGKLMDKELQAVIPEYYAYLERNIEYILKKVPPFFQKLITEHGLPSALDLTYDMTRLYTPPWFDEELRGLAAGSGVPYTMLRQLNLLPELLQASCTVLGAWGESTVASTLLHLRALDWDDKAPLANYATVTVYHPNASYEGYTENFHKYYRQENYTSHAFANFGYLGLIGSLGAYSEASIGLGEKVWITEDKDIATRFGNPWTYVLRDVVQFADSIDTALTMLVNAHRTCSIHLGLGSYERNASIHSDENVRFRGIEYSAKEFNVFNWEDMYVRPHHPILKDVVYWDKHVQPSNFPCLGSLLVDHYGHLDAPTIIRNITSLAETGNALNLILDYGENAAYLAYSAPDDPQGPLEAFNRVHTRLDMTKLFAEPAPK
;
A
#
# COMPACT_ATOMS: atom_id res chain seq x y z
N MET A 1 33.30 36.75 -10.95
CA MET A 1 33.65 36.68 -12.39
C MET A 1 32.38 36.24 -13.11
N TYR A 2 31.57 37.17 -13.65
CA TYR A 2 31.56 37.62 -15.06
C TYR A 2 31.44 36.45 -16.07
N SER A 3 30.60 36.38 -17.11
CA SER A 3 29.35 37.04 -17.58
C SER A 3 29.12 36.61 -19.05
N SER A 4 27.87 36.35 -19.45
CA SER A 4 27.24 36.56 -20.80
C SER A 4 27.81 35.82 -22.04
N ILE A 5 27.02 35.33 -23.01
CA ILE A 5 26.08 36.09 -23.87
C ILE A 5 24.84 35.25 -24.31
N ASN A 6 23.71 35.97 -24.31
CA ASN A 6 22.32 35.79 -24.78
C ASN A 6 22.09 35.12 -26.16
N GLY A 7 20.89 34.67 -26.55
CA GLY A 7 19.58 34.70 -25.90
C GLY A 7 18.41 34.57 -26.91
N PHE A 8 17.25 34.10 -26.44
CA PHE A 8 15.93 34.36 -27.03
C PHE A 8 14.91 34.41 -25.88
N ARG A 9 14.50 35.63 -25.49
CA ARG A 9 13.31 35.86 -24.67
C ARG A 9 12.28 36.54 -25.56
N LEU A 10 11.15 35.88 -25.78
CA LEU A 10 9.99 36.50 -26.43
C LEU A 10 9.35 37.52 -25.48
N HIS A 11 9.16 38.74 -25.96
CA HIS A 11 8.55 39.84 -25.21
C HIS A 11 7.02 39.66 -25.11
N PRO A 12 6.37 39.89 -23.94
CA PRO A 12 4.94 39.61 -23.75
C PRO A 12 3.96 40.40 -24.63
N GLU A 13 4.40 41.46 -25.30
CA GLU A 13 3.54 42.31 -26.14
C GLU A 13 3.20 41.73 -27.52
N ILE A 14 3.93 40.70 -28.00
CA ILE A 14 3.69 40.10 -29.33
C ILE A 14 2.37 39.28 -29.34
N LEU A 15 2.01 38.66 -28.21
CA LEU A 15 0.76 37.92 -28.07
C LEU A 15 -0.48 38.82 -27.98
N TYR A 16 -0.31 40.07 -27.52
CA TYR A 16 -1.43 40.98 -27.29
C TYR A 16 -1.92 41.68 -28.57
N LYS A 17 -1.08 41.81 -29.60
CA LYS A 17 -1.48 42.43 -30.88
C LYS A 17 -2.21 41.50 -31.85
N PHE A 18 -2.15 40.18 -31.68
CA PHE A 18 -2.91 39.23 -32.51
C PHE A 18 -4.40 39.10 -32.13
N GLN A 19 -4.85 39.74 -31.04
CA GLN A 19 -6.24 39.65 -30.57
C GLN A 19 -7.18 40.76 -31.08
N ARG A 20 -6.71 41.69 -31.93
CA ARG A 20 -7.58 42.70 -32.55
C ARG A 20 -7.22 42.96 -34.01
N SER A 21 -7.85 42.22 -34.92
CA SER A 21 -8.29 42.80 -36.19
C SER A 21 -9.55 42.10 -36.66
N ASP A 22 -10.51 42.92 -37.06
CA ASP A 22 -11.92 42.59 -37.20
C ASP A 22 -12.29 41.46 -38.17
N TYR A 23 -13.39 40.83 -37.78
CA TYR A 23 -14.32 40.10 -38.62
C TYR A 23 -14.66 40.88 -39.91
N LEU A 24 -14.93 40.13 -40.99
CA LEU A 24 -15.54 40.55 -42.28
C LEU A 24 -14.56 40.67 -43.48
N SER A 25 -14.15 39.54 -44.06
CA SER A 25 -14.25 39.34 -45.51
C SER A 25 -13.94 37.89 -45.91
N ASN A 26 -14.90 37.25 -46.58
CA ASN A 26 -14.74 35.91 -47.17
C ASN A 26 -13.99 36.01 -48.51
N ARG A 27 -12.66 35.81 -48.51
CA ARG A 27 -11.88 35.25 -49.64
C ARG A 27 -10.63 34.51 -49.12
N PRO A 28 -10.23 33.37 -49.70
CA PRO A 28 -8.93 32.77 -49.39
C PRO A 28 -7.82 33.67 -49.95
N ARG A 29 -6.87 34.11 -49.11
CA ARG A 29 -5.61 34.67 -49.60
C ARG A 29 -4.70 33.51 -50.01
N VAL A 30 -4.27 33.51 -51.27
CA VAL A 30 -3.07 32.77 -51.70
C VAL A 30 -1.91 33.32 -50.87
N ILE A 31 -1.21 32.46 -50.14
CA ILE A 31 -0.04 32.86 -49.36
C ILE A 31 1.05 33.18 -50.36
N ASP A 32 1.40 34.46 -50.45
CA ASP A 32 2.54 34.91 -51.25
C ASP A 32 3.83 34.53 -50.51
N ALA A 33 4.61 33.64 -51.13
CA ALA A 33 5.89 33.19 -50.58
C ALA A 33 6.88 34.36 -50.40
N GLU A 34 6.78 35.42 -51.21
CA GLU A 34 7.62 36.60 -51.06
C GLU A 34 7.26 37.42 -49.82
N GLN A 35 5.98 37.53 -49.47
CA GLN A 35 5.53 38.26 -48.29
C GLN A 35 5.96 37.57 -46.99
N THR A 36 5.95 36.22 -46.98
CA THR A 36 6.41 35.41 -45.85
C THR A 36 7.94 35.51 -45.67
N LEU A 37 8.69 35.58 -46.77
CA LEU A 37 10.14 35.81 -46.74
C LEU A 37 10.47 37.24 -46.27
N TYR A 38 9.67 38.25 -46.66
CA TYR A 38 9.83 39.63 -46.22
C TYR A 38 9.62 39.80 -44.69
N ASP A 39 8.62 39.12 -44.12
CA ASP A 39 8.33 39.15 -42.68
C ASP A 39 9.42 38.43 -41.84
N ILE A 40 10.10 37.43 -42.41
CA ILE A 40 11.29 36.78 -41.82
C ILE A 40 12.53 37.69 -41.93
N GLN A 41 12.64 38.47 -43.01
CA GLN A 41 13.76 39.39 -43.26
C GLN A 41 13.78 40.57 -42.26
N ILE A 42 12.62 41.03 -41.77
CA ILE A 42 12.51 42.12 -40.80
C ILE A 42 13.01 41.73 -39.39
N ASN A 43 12.99 40.45 -39.03
CA ASN A 43 13.35 39.95 -37.68
C ASN A 43 14.73 39.26 -37.61
N LYS A 44 15.72 39.77 -38.36
CA LYS A 44 17.18 39.51 -38.27
C LYS A 44 17.61 38.13 -37.71
N GLN A 45 17.28 37.04 -38.41
CA GLN A 45 17.74 35.69 -37.99
C GLN A 45 18.22 34.74 -39.09
N LEU A 46 18.39 35.18 -40.34
CA LEU A 46 19.01 34.37 -41.39
C LEU A 46 19.94 35.23 -42.26
N SER A 47 21.06 34.67 -42.70
CA SER A 47 21.98 35.27 -43.68
C SER A 47 21.45 35.09 -45.11
N GLU A 48 21.81 35.99 -46.04
CA GLU A 48 21.44 35.90 -47.46
C GLU A 48 21.85 34.55 -48.11
N SER A 49 22.94 33.93 -47.64
CA SER A 49 23.36 32.59 -48.07
C SER A 49 22.38 31.48 -47.67
N GLU A 50 21.74 31.58 -46.50
CA GLU A 50 20.75 30.61 -46.02
C GLU A 50 19.41 30.77 -46.75
N ILE A 51 19.05 32.01 -47.10
CA ILE A 51 17.87 32.33 -47.90
C ILE A 51 18.01 31.80 -49.33
N GLN A 52 19.21 31.89 -49.92
CA GLN A 52 19.45 31.37 -51.27
C GLN A 52 19.44 29.83 -51.31
N LEU A 53 19.92 29.17 -50.24
CA LEU A 53 19.81 27.72 -50.08
C LEU A 53 18.33 27.28 -50.00
N PHE A 54 17.51 28.05 -49.30
CA PHE A 54 16.07 27.84 -49.14
C PHE A 54 15.31 27.98 -50.48
N ARG A 55 15.62 29.00 -51.29
CA ARG A 55 15.03 29.16 -52.63
C ARG A 55 15.35 27.99 -53.56
N ASN A 56 16.59 27.50 -53.54
CA ASN A 56 17.03 26.39 -54.39
C ASN A 56 16.39 25.05 -53.97
N PHE A 57 16.14 24.85 -52.67
CA PHE A 57 15.54 23.63 -52.12
C PHE A 57 14.09 23.41 -52.60
N PHE A 58 13.30 24.49 -52.75
CA PHE A 58 11.89 24.42 -53.18
C PHE A 58 11.66 24.49 -54.70
N GLN A 59 12.70 24.78 -55.49
CA GLN A 59 12.60 24.83 -56.95
C GLN A 59 12.97 23.50 -57.64
N THR A 60 13.33 22.45 -56.87
CA THR A 60 13.74 21.16 -57.43
C THR A 60 12.54 20.20 -57.51
N PRO A 61 12.08 19.78 -58.71
CA PRO A 61 10.85 18.98 -58.86
C PRO A 61 10.85 17.60 -58.19
N ALA A 62 12.03 17.07 -57.83
CA ALA A 62 12.20 15.70 -57.33
C ALA A 62 11.74 15.48 -55.88
N VAL A 63 11.53 16.54 -55.09
CA VAL A 63 11.18 16.39 -53.65
C VAL A 63 9.67 16.15 -53.45
N ALA A 64 8.84 16.46 -54.44
CA ALA A 64 7.41 16.18 -54.39
C ALA A 64 7.07 14.68 -54.38
N GLU A 65 7.95 13.82 -54.92
CA GLU A 65 7.73 12.35 -54.94
C GLU A 65 8.14 11.64 -53.64
N ILE A 66 9.07 12.20 -52.85
CA ILE A 66 9.48 11.60 -51.56
C ILE A 66 8.35 11.69 -50.52
N ALA A 67 7.44 12.66 -50.66
CA ALA A 67 6.30 12.84 -49.76
C ALA A 67 5.16 11.81 -49.98
N PHE A 68 5.17 11.01 -51.06
CA PHE A 68 4.05 10.12 -51.42
C PHE A 68 4.26 8.63 -51.12
N ILE A 69 5.43 8.22 -50.63
CA ILE A 69 5.72 6.80 -50.32
C ILE A 69 5.80 6.61 -48.79
N ARG A 70 4.62 6.56 -48.15
CA ARG A 70 4.47 5.97 -46.81
C ARG A 70 3.03 5.49 -46.58
N GLN A 71 2.62 4.50 -47.38
CA GLN A 71 1.51 3.60 -47.10
C GLN A 71 1.95 2.19 -47.51
N ASP A 72 2.57 1.46 -46.59
CA ASP A 72 2.38 0.02 -46.41
C ASP A 72 3.31 -0.50 -45.30
N ARG A 73 2.70 -1.04 -44.22
CA ARG A 73 3.41 -1.81 -43.19
C ARG A 73 3.33 -3.29 -43.55
N LYS A 74 4.49 -3.91 -43.79
CA LYS A 74 4.87 -5.28 -43.38
C LYS A 74 6.19 -5.62 -44.08
N TYR A 75 7.29 -5.74 -43.34
CA TYR A 75 8.32 -6.77 -43.47
C TYR A 75 9.52 -6.43 -42.55
N ARG A 76 9.87 -7.41 -41.73
CA ARG A 76 11.04 -7.60 -40.87
C ARG A 76 12.23 -6.64 -41.08
N LEU A 77 12.63 -5.97 -40.00
CA LEU A 77 13.99 -5.49 -39.75
C LEU A 77 14.96 -6.69 -39.68
N HIS A 78 15.50 -7.09 -40.83
CA HIS A 78 16.77 -7.80 -41.02
C HIS A 78 16.80 -8.30 -42.47
N HIS A 79 17.11 -7.43 -43.46
CA HIS A 79 17.76 -7.82 -44.72
C HIS A 79 17.98 -6.72 -45.79
N CYS A 80 17.68 -5.44 -45.57
CA CYS A 80 17.83 -4.40 -46.61
C CYS A 80 19.00 -3.41 -46.41
N PHE A 81 20.14 -3.88 -45.88
CA PHE A 81 21.40 -3.11 -45.91
C PHE A 81 22.48 -3.73 -46.79
N ASN A 82 22.16 -4.76 -47.58
CA ASN A 82 23.06 -5.28 -48.60
C ASN A 82 22.33 -5.35 -49.94
N ASN A 83 22.92 -4.70 -50.94
CA ASN A 83 22.59 -4.72 -52.37
C ASN A 83 21.47 -3.79 -52.86
N SER A 84 21.80 -2.51 -53.06
CA SER A 84 21.46 -1.74 -54.28
C SER A 84 21.99 -0.29 -54.23
N THR A 85 23.26 -0.11 -53.82
CA THR A 85 24.03 1.09 -54.17
C THR A 85 24.33 1.03 -55.67
N THR A 86 23.56 1.72 -56.51
CA THR A 86 23.98 2.10 -57.89
C THR A 86 22.99 2.98 -58.65
N SER A 87 21.70 3.07 -58.27
CA SER A 87 20.69 3.89 -59.01
C SER A 87 20.48 5.29 -58.41
N ASN A 88 20.30 5.38 -57.09
CA ASN A 88 19.90 6.65 -56.45
C ASN A 88 21.10 7.61 -56.25
N GLU A 89 22.31 7.09 -56.07
CA GLU A 89 23.53 7.90 -56.04
C GLU A 89 23.86 8.54 -57.40
N LYS A 90 23.50 7.88 -58.52
CA LYS A 90 23.65 8.45 -59.87
C LYS A 90 22.64 9.57 -60.15
N GLN A 91 21.44 9.52 -59.57
CA GLN A 91 20.45 10.60 -59.69
C GLN A 91 20.79 11.81 -58.80
N LEU A 92 21.26 11.58 -57.57
CA LEU A 92 21.77 12.63 -56.68
C LEU A 92 23.02 13.30 -57.27
N ALA A 93 23.97 12.55 -57.85
CA ALA A 93 25.14 13.13 -58.52
C ALA A 93 24.80 13.93 -59.80
N LYS A 94 23.65 13.66 -60.44
CA LYS A 94 23.15 14.41 -61.60
C LYS A 94 22.52 15.74 -61.21
N ALA A 95 21.85 15.80 -60.04
CA ALA A 95 21.27 17.03 -59.49
C ALA A 95 22.33 18.07 -59.06
N PHE A 96 23.56 17.63 -58.79
CA PHE A 96 24.67 18.52 -58.39
C PHE A 96 25.65 18.90 -59.51
N LYS A 97 25.43 18.46 -60.76
CA LYS A 97 26.18 18.93 -61.94
C LYS A 97 25.38 19.96 -62.75
N VAL A 98 25.16 21.14 -62.17
CA VAL A 98 24.96 22.37 -62.95
C VAL A 98 25.77 23.48 -62.27
N LYS A 99 26.93 23.78 -62.84
CA LYS A 99 27.68 25.01 -62.52
C LYS A 99 27.16 26.10 -63.46
N LEU A 100 26.46 27.10 -62.93
CA LEU A 100 26.34 28.40 -63.60
C LEU A 100 27.39 29.32 -62.97
N ASN A 101 28.35 29.80 -63.77
CA ASN A 101 28.98 31.08 -63.47
C ASN A 101 28.09 32.21 -64.02
N SER A 102 28.35 33.43 -63.59
CA SER A 102 27.57 34.65 -63.88
C SER A 102 27.55 35.10 -65.36
N SER A 103 27.82 34.21 -66.33
CA SER A 103 27.80 34.51 -67.77
C SER A 103 27.23 33.39 -68.67
N GLY A 104 26.84 32.23 -68.14
CA GLY A 104 25.93 31.31 -68.86
C GLY A 104 26.52 30.29 -69.87
N ASP A 105 27.80 29.91 -69.81
CA ASP A 105 28.36 28.81 -70.64
C ASP A 105 28.77 27.58 -69.79
N GLU A 106 28.49 26.36 -70.26
CA GLU A 106 28.80 25.08 -69.58
C GLU A 106 30.29 24.70 -69.67
N LEU A 107 30.90 24.28 -68.54
CA LEU A 107 32.26 23.70 -68.46
C LEU A 107 32.19 22.20 -68.16
N HIS A 108 32.68 21.36 -69.08
CA HIS A 108 32.80 19.91 -68.91
C HIS A 108 34.18 19.54 -68.35
N PHE A 109 34.22 18.74 -67.26
CA PHE A 109 35.44 18.11 -66.75
C PHE A 109 35.31 16.58 -66.83
N ASN A 110 36.30 15.91 -67.45
CA ASN A 110 36.38 14.45 -67.63
C ASN A 110 37.44 13.84 -66.67
N CYS A 111 37.06 13.50 -65.43
CA CYS A 111 37.92 12.66 -64.56
C CYS A 111 37.06 11.49 -63.99
N SER A 112 37.57 10.26 -64.05
CA SER A 112 36.91 9.00 -63.64
C SER A 112 37.45 8.46 -62.30
N TYR A 113 36.59 7.79 -61.50
CA TYR A 113 36.87 7.28 -60.15
C TYR A 113 37.29 5.79 -60.17
N ASP A 114 38.19 5.39 -59.28
CA ASP A 114 38.62 3.99 -59.09
C ASP A 114 38.11 3.47 -57.72
N GLU A 115 37.36 2.36 -57.74
CA GLU A 115 36.38 2.02 -56.70
C GLU A 115 36.90 1.02 -55.64
N THR A 116 38.21 0.94 -55.43
CA THR A 116 38.79 -0.02 -54.46
C THR A 116 39.75 0.61 -53.46
N SER A 117 39.26 1.16 -52.33
CA SER A 117 39.94 1.05 -51.03
C SER A 117 39.05 1.47 -49.85
N SER A 118 39.23 0.76 -48.73
CA SER A 118 38.50 0.87 -47.47
C SER A 118 38.71 2.22 -46.75
N LYS A 119 37.68 2.59 -45.97
CA LYS A 119 37.63 3.68 -44.98
C LYS A 119 39.01 4.02 -44.40
N THR A 120 39.40 5.30 -44.52
CA THR A 120 40.50 6.03 -43.82
C THR A 120 41.70 6.59 -44.62
N LYS A 121 41.62 6.78 -45.95
CA LYS A 121 42.58 7.67 -46.67
C LYS A 121 41.89 8.60 -47.70
N PRO A 122 42.46 9.80 -47.98
CA PRO A 122 41.88 10.73 -48.96
C PRO A 122 42.02 10.18 -50.40
N VAL A 123 40.97 10.38 -51.19
CA VAL A 123 40.81 9.95 -52.59
C VAL A 123 41.91 10.58 -53.46
N ARG A 124 42.59 9.79 -54.30
CA ARG A 124 43.46 10.28 -55.40
C ARG A 124 42.78 10.04 -56.75
N PHE A 125 42.78 11.06 -57.61
CA PHE A 125 42.33 10.96 -59.00
C PHE A 125 43.46 10.42 -59.88
N SER A 126 43.19 9.44 -60.73
CA SER A 126 44.23 8.73 -61.50
C SER A 126 44.54 9.35 -62.87
N SER A 127 43.77 10.35 -63.34
CA SER A 127 44.09 11.07 -64.58
C SER A 127 43.45 12.45 -64.62
N CYS A 128 44.14 13.47 -64.08
CA CYS A 128 43.76 14.87 -64.22
C CYS A 128 45.08 15.66 -64.44
N SER A 129 45.11 16.64 -65.34
CA SER A 129 46.33 17.42 -65.59
C SER A 129 46.63 18.34 -64.40
N LYS A 130 47.90 18.68 -64.13
CA LYS A 130 48.29 19.55 -63.00
C LYS A 130 47.61 20.93 -63.00
N GLN A 131 47.09 21.38 -64.14
CA GLN A 131 46.32 22.63 -64.23
C GLN A 131 44.85 22.48 -63.79
N GLU A 132 44.26 21.28 -63.93
CA GLU A 132 42.88 21.01 -63.50
C GLU A 132 42.78 20.77 -61.99
N GLU A 133 43.78 20.11 -61.38
CA GLU A 133 43.87 19.98 -59.92
C GLU A 133 43.97 21.35 -59.21
N GLN A 134 44.75 22.30 -59.76
CA GLN A 134 44.87 23.65 -59.19
C GLN A 134 43.60 24.51 -59.34
N GLN A 135 42.77 24.26 -60.34
CA GLN A 135 41.48 24.95 -60.49
C GLN A 135 40.41 24.40 -59.55
N VAL A 136 40.44 23.11 -59.24
CA VAL A 136 39.53 22.50 -58.24
C VAL A 136 39.90 22.93 -56.82
N GLU A 137 41.19 23.04 -56.48
CA GLU A 137 41.63 23.57 -55.17
C GLU A 137 41.29 25.06 -54.97
N ARG A 138 41.36 25.89 -56.02
CA ARG A 138 40.96 27.31 -55.92
C ARG A 138 39.45 27.51 -55.81
N ALA A 139 38.63 26.61 -56.36
CA ALA A 139 37.18 26.66 -56.17
C ALA A 139 36.74 26.25 -54.75
N ASN A 140 37.57 25.50 -54.02
CA ASN A 140 37.28 24.99 -52.68
C ASN A 140 37.62 25.96 -51.52
N THR A 141 38.08 27.18 -51.82
CA THR A 141 38.61 28.12 -50.79
C THR A 141 37.79 29.42 -50.61
N SER A 142 36.66 29.60 -51.30
CA SER A 142 35.76 30.73 -51.03
C SER A 142 34.56 30.30 -50.16
N SER A 143 34.69 30.57 -48.86
CA SER A 143 33.61 30.74 -47.86
C SER A 143 32.36 29.87 -48.03
N VAL A 144 32.49 28.56 -47.83
CA VAL A 144 31.34 27.66 -47.60
C VAL A 144 31.50 27.02 -46.23
N ILE A 145 30.56 27.32 -45.33
CA ILE A 145 30.42 26.66 -44.04
C ILE A 145 30.16 25.17 -44.32
N LYS A 146 31.11 24.31 -43.96
CA LYS A 146 30.94 22.85 -44.03
C LYS A 146 30.03 22.41 -42.89
N TYR A 147 28.78 22.09 -43.20
CA TYR A 147 27.92 21.35 -42.28
C TYR A 147 28.27 19.86 -42.35
N THR A 148 28.46 19.21 -41.20
CA THR A 148 28.59 17.75 -41.13
C THR A 148 27.24 17.08 -41.45
N VAL A 149 27.25 15.78 -41.81
CA VAL A 149 26.02 15.01 -42.07
C VAL A 149 25.05 15.11 -40.87
N GLU A 150 25.56 15.08 -39.64
CA GLU A 150 24.77 15.32 -38.42
C GLU A 150 24.16 16.72 -38.35
N GLN A 151 24.86 17.76 -38.82
CA GLN A 151 24.32 19.13 -38.82
C GLN A 151 23.24 19.31 -39.89
N ILE A 152 23.37 18.64 -41.04
CA ILE A 152 22.34 18.62 -42.09
C ILE A 152 21.13 17.81 -41.62
N GLU A 153 21.33 16.68 -40.94
CA GLU A 153 20.26 15.92 -40.31
C GLU A 153 19.55 16.72 -39.22
N HIS A 154 20.29 17.48 -38.40
CA HIS A 154 19.71 18.33 -37.35
C HIS A 154 18.94 19.52 -37.91
N ILE A 155 19.44 20.16 -38.97
CA ILE A 155 18.75 21.25 -39.68
C ILE A 155 17.51 20.70 -40.40
N ALA A 156 17.62 19.55 -41.08
CA ALA A 156 16.49 18.87 -41.72
C ALA A 156 15.43 18.44 -40.68
N PHE A 157 15.83 17.91 -39.52
CA PHE A 157 14.90 17.57 -38.44
C PHE A 157 14.24 18.80 -37.84
N THR A 158 14.97 19.90 -37.69
CA THR A 158 14.45 21.17 -37.15
C THR A 158 13.46 21.81 -38.13
N ILE A 159 13.77 21.77 -39.43
CA ILE A 159 12.90 22.27 -40.52
C ILE A 159 11.69 21.36 -40.71
N ILE A 160 11.84 20.03 -40.62
CA ILE A 160 10.72 19.07 -40.62
C ILE A 160 9.84 19.32 -39.40
N ARG A 161 10.40 19.58 -38.21
CA ARG A 161 9.64 19.99 -37.02
C ARG A 161 8.91 21.32 -37.22
N TYR A 162 9.55 22.31 -37.83
CA TYR A 162 8.95 23.62 -38.07
C TYR A 162 7.87 23.57 -39.16
N LEU A 163 8.09 22.81 -40.24
CA LEU A 163 7.10 22.50 -41.26
C LEU A 163 5.98 21.62 -40.70
N PHE A 164 6.24 20.71 -39.77
CA PHE A 164 5.20 19.99 -39.04
C PHE A 164 4.38 20.98 -38.19
N ILE A 165 5.02 21.88 -37.47
CA ILE A 165 4.32 22.89 -36.67
C ILE A 165 3.48 23.81 -37.55
N VAL A 166 3.96 24.23 -38.73
CA VAL A 166 3.27 25.15 -39.67
C VAL A 166 2.19 24.44 -40.49
N ILE A 167 2.40 23.19 -40.92
CA ILE A 167 1.40 22.37 -41.66
C ILE A 167 0.31 21.85 -40.71
N TYR A 168 0.63 21.56 -39.45
CA TYR A 168 -0.33 21.14 -38.43
C TYR A 168 -0.89 22.28 -37.56
N SER A 169 -0.47 23.53 -37.77
CA SER A 169 -1.17 24.72 -37.26
C SER A 169 -2.21 25.26 -38.26
N GLN A 170 -2.89 24.34 -38.94
CA GLN A 170 -4.24 24.62 -39.44
C GLN A 170 -5.09 25.10 -38.25
N PRO A 171 -5.94 26.14 -38.41
CA PRO A 171 -6.93 26.45 -37.38
C PRO A 171 -7.76 25.18 -37.16
N LEU A 172 -7.72 24.68 -35.92
CA LEU A 172 -8.48 23.50 -35.50
C LEU A 172 -9.96 23.71 -35.82
N SER A 173 -10.37 23.21 -36.97
CA SER A 173 -11.69 23.45 -37.53
C SER A 173 -12.54 22.24 -37.20
N ILE A 174 -13.31 22.35 -36.10
CA ILE A 174 -14.53 21.56 -35.98
C ILE A 174 -15.42 22.02 -37.13
N THR A 175 -15.73 21.15 -38.08
CA THR A 175 -16.64 21.48 -39.18
C THR A 175 -18.05 21.61 -38.62
N TYR A 176 -18.44 22.86 -38.33
CA TYR A 176 -19.78 23.20 -37.88
C TYR A 176 -20.78 23.01 -39.03
N SER A 177 -21.90 22.34 -38.78
CA SER A 177 -23.06 22.48 -39.66
C SER A 177 -23.52 23.94 -39.66
N LYS A 178 -23.84 24.52 -40.82
CA LYS A 178 -24.38 25.88 -40.94
C LYS A 178 -25.48 26.09 -39.88
N PRO A 179 -25.48 27.20 -39.12
CA PRO A 179 -26.54 27.48 -38.17
C PRO A 179 -27.84 27.74 -38.93
N GLU A 180 -28.78 26.80 -38.84
CA GLU A 180 -30.18 27.07 -39.21
C GLU A 180 -30.80 27.96 -38.12
N LYS A 181 -31.64 28.92 -38.54
CA LYS A 181 -32.23 29.93 -37.66
C LYS A 181 -33.06 29.33 -36.52
N ALA A 182 -32.90 29.96 -35.35
CA ALA A 182 -33.87 30.18 -34.27
C ALA A 182 -34.33 28.98 -33.40
N THR A 183 -33.46 28.55 -32.49
CA THR A 183 -33.62 28.40 -31.01
C THR A 183 -32.38 27.67 -30.51
N PRO A 184 -31.70 28.09 -29.42
CA PRO A 184 -30.58 27.33 -28.88
C PRO A 184 -31.08 25.93 -28.47
N TYR A 185 -30.36 24.90 -28.89
CA TYR A 185 -30.58 23.53 -28.46
C TYR A 185 -30.27 23.39 -26.97
N LEU A 186 -30.89 22.41 -26.30
CA LEU A 186 -30.55 22.09 -24.91
C LEU A 186 -29.06 21.72 -24.81
N PRO A 187 -28.27 22.36 -23.93
CA PRO A 187 -26.87 22.01 -23.70
C PRO A 187 -26.69 20.51 -23.43
N GLY A 188 -25.72 19.88 -24.10
CA GLY A 188 -25.46 18.43 -24.00
C GLY A 188 -26.27 17.59 -24.98
N ILE A 189 -27.40 18.08 -25.48
CA ILE A 189 -28.22 17.42 -26.51
C ILE A 189 -27.66 17.77 -27.90
N CYS A 190 -26.51 17.16 -28.23
CA CYS A 190 -25.79 17.37 -29.50
C CYS A 190 -25.34 16.02 -30.08
N GLY A 191 -25.71 15.71 -31.33
CA GLY A 191 -25.31 14.46 -31.99
C GLY A 191 -23.83 14.44 -32.42
N LEU A 192 -23.27 13.25 -32.64
CA LEU A 192 -21.96 13.08 -33.29
C LEU A 192 -22.14 12.36 -34.63
N LYS A 193 -21.56 12.91 -35.70
CA LYS A 193 -21.65 12.29 -37.04
C LYS A 193 -20.73 11.08 -37.12
N ASN A 194 -21.26 9.95 -37.60
CA ASN A 194 -20.47 8.76 -37.90
C ASN A 194 -19.58 9.04 -39.13
N LEU A 195 -18.30 8.69 -39.02
CA LEU A 195 -17.31 8.77 -40.08
C LEU A 195 -17.08 7.34 -40.57
N GLY A 196 -17.95 6.82 -41.44
CA GLY A 196 -17.99 5.38 -41.71
C GLY A 196 -18.52 4.61 -40.48
N ASN A 197 -17.87 3.52 -40.08
CA ASN A 197 -18.34 2.66 -38.98
C ASN A 197 -17.90 3.12 -37.57
N THR A 198 -17.83 4.42 -37.31
CA THR A 198 -17.34 4.98 -36.04
C THR A 198 -18.42 5.20 -34.98
N CYS A 199 -19.53 4.46 -35.03
CA CYS A 199 -20.59 4.58 -34.03
C CYS A 199 -20.12 4.15 -32.63
N PHE A 200 -19.15 3.24 -32.54
CA PHE A 200 -18.50 2.85 -31.29
C PHE A 200 -17.82 4.06 -30.61
N MET A 201 -16.99 4.80 -31.35
CA MET A 201 -16.32 6.02 -30.87
C MET A 201 -17.34 7.08 -30.44
N ASN A 202 -18.35 7.32 -31.27
CA ASN A 202 -19.36 8.34 -30.97
C ASN A 202 -20.14 8.00 -29.70
N SER A 203 -20.43 6.72 -29.45
CA SER A 203 -21.12 6.27 -28.23
C SER A 203 -20.26 6.52 -27.00
N ALA A 204 -18.98 6.13 -27.02
CA ALA A 204 -18.04 6.37 -25.93
C ALA A 204 -17.88 7.87 -25.61
N LEU A 205 -17.69 8.71 -26.64
CA LEU A 205 -17.54 10.17 -26.47
C LEU A 205 -18.80 10.81 -25.89
N GLN A 206 -19.99 10.36 -26.30
CA GLN A 206 -21.25 10.81 -25.72
C GLN A 206 -21.34 10.46 -24.24
N CYS A 207 -21.09 9.21 -23.87
CA CYS A 207 -21.12 8.75 -22.48
C CYS A 207 -20.18 9.57 -21.60
N LEU A 208 -18.90 9.68 -21.99
CA LEU A 208 -17.90 10.41 -21.20
C LEU A 208 -18.22 11.91 -21.10
N SER A 209 -18.78 12.54 -22.14
CA SER A 209 -19.16 13.96 -22.10
C SER A 209 -20.30 14.26 -21.13
N HIS A 210 -21.06 13.24 -20.71
CA HIS A 210 -22.17 13.36 -19.76
C HIS A 210 -21.77 12.99 -18.32
N VAL A 211 -20.54 12.53 -18.09
CA VAL A 211 -19.99 12.34 -16.73
C VAL A 211 -19.74 13.73 -16.12
N SER A 212 -20.60 14.15 -15.20
CA SER A 212 -20.64 15.54 -14.71
C SER A 212 -19.28 16.06 -14.18
N PRO A 213 -18.54 15.33 -13.31
CA PRO A 213 -17.24 15.79 -12.83
C PRO A 213 -16.20 15.95 -13.95
N LEU A 214 -16.11 14.96 -14.85
CA LEU A 214 -15.21 14.98 -16.01
C LEU A 214 -15.55 16.14 -16.97
N ARG A 215 -16.84 16.31 -17.26
CA ARG A 215 -17.36 17.39 -18.09
C ARG A 215 -16.98 18.75 -17.51
N MET A 216 -17.25 18.97 -16.22
CA MET A 216 -16.95 20.24 -15.54
C MET A 216 -15.45 20.55 -15.59
N TYR A 217 -14.60 19.55 -15.38
CA TYR A 217 -13.14 19.70 -15.51
C TYR A 217 -12.75 20.26 -16.89
N PHE A 218 -13.23 19.63 -17.96
CA PHE A 218 -12.91 20.04 -19.33
C PHE A 218 -13.64 21.31 -19.82
N GLN A 219 -14.75 21.68 -19.19
CA GLN A 219 -15.46 22.94 -19.44
C GLN A 219 -14.78 24.13 -18.76
N ASN A 220 -14.33 23.95 -17.51
CA ASN A 220 -13.80 25.01 -16.66
C ASN A 220 -12.30 25.28 -16.82
N SER A 221 -11.57 24.46 -17.60
CA SER A 221 -10.12 24.55 -17.81
C SER A 221 -9.67 25.79 -18.62
N THR A 222 -10.28 26.95 -18.42
CA THR A 222 -10.02 28.20 -19.16
C THR A 222 -8.88 29.03 -18.57
N THR A 223 -8.37 28.73 -17.37
CA THR A 223 -7.56 29.71 -16.63
C THR A 223 -6.63 29.09 -15.58
N SER A 224 -5.80 28.10 -15.94
CA SER A 224 -4.66 27.73 -15.09
C SER A 224 -3.39 27.70 -15.92
N SER A 225 -2.45 28.55 -15.53
CA SER A 225 -1.05 28.58 -15.96
C SER A 225 -0.32 27.23 -15.77
N GLN A 226 -0.93 26.23 -15.13
CA GLN A 226 -0.45 24.85 -15.06
C GLN A 226 -0.75 24.02 -16.33
N VAL A 227 -1.71 24.44 -17.17
CA VAL A 227 -1.97 23.82 -18.49
C VAL A 227 -1.04 24.41 -19.58
N SER A 228 -0.09 25.26 -19.19
CA SER A 228 0.79 25.96 -20.12
C SER A 228 2.06 25.14 -20.44
N MET A 229 2.27 24.94 -21.74
CA MET A 229 3.49 24.47 -22.43
C MET A 229 3.81 22.96 -22.53
N LYS A 230 3.13 22.03 -21.84
CA LYS A 230 3.37 20.57 -22.04
C LYS A 230 2.23 19.72 -22.64
N ILE A 231 0.99 20.23 -22.78
CA ILE A 231 -0.13 19.42 -23.33
C ILE A 231 -0.34 19.69 -24.83
N SER A 232 0.13 18.77 -25.67
CA SER A 232 -0.23 18.65 -27.09
C SER A 232 -0.84 17.27 -27.34
N GLY A 233 -1.98 17.18 -28.05
CA GLY A 233 -2.57 15.90 -28.46
C GLY A 233 -4.07 15.77 -28.16
N ILE A 234 -4.45 14.72 -27.45
CA ILE A 234 -5.83 14.24 -27.31
C ILE A 234 -6.66 15.07 -26.32
N THR A 235 -6.07 15.53 -25.22
CA THR A 235 -6.74 16.27 -24.13
C THR A 235 -7.37 17.57 -24.63
N LYS A 236 -6.63 18.31 -25.45
CA LYS A 236 -7.10 19.56 -26.07
C LYS A 236 -8.24 19.31 -27.08
N SER A 237 -8.16 18.21 -27.83
CA SER A 237 -9.18 17.81 -28.78
C SER A 237 -10.48 17.44 -28.06
N TYR A 238 -10.37 16.64 -26.99
CA TYR A 238 -11.49 16.21 -26.16
C TYR A 238 -12.16 17.40 -25.44
N SER A 239 -11.38 18.28 -24.80
CA SER A 239 -11.90 19.51 -24.15
C SER A 239 -12.72 20.37 -25.11
N ARG A 240 -12.23 20.55 -26.36
CA ARG A 240 -12.95 21.32 -27.38
C ARG A 240 -14.24 20.66 -27.82
N LEU A 241 -14.24 19.35 -27.99
CA LEU A 241 -15.44 18.60 -28.34
C LEU A 241 -16.49 18.73 -27.22
N VAL A 242 -16.13 18.46 -25.97
CA VAL A 242 -17.03 18.59 -24.80
C VAL A 242 -17.59 20.00 -24.70
N ARG A 243 -16.75 21.03 -24.83
CA ARG A 243 -17.23 22.43 -24.82
C ARG A 243 -18.23 22.70 -25.95
N ALA A 244 -17.94 22.26 -27.17
CA ALA A 244 -18.83 22.46 -28.31
C ALA A 244 -20.18 21.74 -28.13
N MET A 245 -20.17 20.50 -27.63
CA MET A 245 -21.38 19.70 -27.38
C MET A 245 -22.32 20.37 -26.36
N TRP A 246 -21.75 21.06 -25.37
CA TRP A 246 -22.49 21.68 -24.28
C TRP A 246 -22.78 23.17 -24.46
N THR A 247 -22.54 23.74 -25.65
CA THR A 247 -22.89 25.15 -25.95
C THR A 247 -24.37 25.38 -26.29
N GLY A 248 -25.11 24.32 -26.68
CA GLY A 248 -26.46 24.46 -27.22
C GLY A 248 -26.52 25.08 -28.63
N MET A 249 -25.38 25.34 -29.28
CA MET A 249 -25.34 25.98 -30.60
C MET A 249 -25.33 25.00 -31.78
N HIS A 250 -25.18 23.70 -31.50
CA HIS A 250 -24.94 22.69 -32.53
C HIS A 250 -25.91 21.52 -32.38
N LYS A 251 -26.61 21.18 -33.47
CA LYS A 251 -27.42 19.96 -33.58
C LYS A 251 -26.54 18.71 -33.64
N SER A 252 -25.40 18.81 -34.34
CA SER A 252 -24.44 17.70 -34.48
C SER A 252 -23.02 18.21 -34.74
N LEU A 253 -22.02 17.48 -34.24
CA LEU A 253 -20.60 17.75 -34.46
C LEU A 253 -19.91 16.56 -35.15
N THR A 254 -18.77 16.81 -35.79
CA THR A 254 -17.98 15.77 -36.46
C THR A 254 -16.64 15.59 -35.74
N PRO A 255 -16.39 14.47 -35.02
CA PRO A 255 -15.18 14.29 -34.20
C PRO A 255 -13.95 13.85 -35.01
N LEU A 256 -13.68 14.51 -36.15
CA LEU A 256 -12.58 14.17 -37.08
C LEU A 256 -11.20 14.21 -36.40
N HIS A 257 -10.97 15.20 -35.55
CA HIS A 257 -9.67 15.39 -34.92
C HIS A 257 -9.38 14.34 -33.84
N ILE A 258 -10.40 13.96 -33.05
CA ILE A 258 -10.29 12.83 -32.11
C ILE A 258 -10.02 11.55 -32.89
N LYS A 259 -10.78 11.26 -33.95
CA LYS A 259 -10.54 10.08 -34.81
C LYS A 259 -9.10 10.03 -35.33
N SER A 260 -8.61 11.16 -35.85
CA SER A 260 -7.25 11.25 -36.39
C SER A 260 -6.19 10.97 -35.34
N ILE A 261 -6.31 11.57 -34.14
CA ILE A 261 -5.36 11.35 -33.06
C ILE A 261 -5.42 9.90 -32.57
N MET A 262 -6.61 9.34 -32.37
CA MET A 262 -6.78 7.96 -31.94
C MET A 262 -6.18 6.97 -32.95
N GLY A 263 -6.25 7.25 -34.25
CA GLY A 263 -5.57 6.47 -35.28
C GLY A 263 -4.04 6.55 -35.25
N THR A 264 -3.48 7.63 -34.69
CA THR A 264 -2.03 7.73 -34.43
C THR A 264 -1.60 7.04 -33.15
N ILE A 265 -2.49 6.94 -32.15
CA ILE A 265 -2.24 6.24 -30.89
C ILE A 265 -2.34 4.73 -31.12
N VAL A 266 -3.36 4.28 -31.86
CA VAL A 266 -3.63 2.85 -32.14
C VAL A 266 -3.98 2.66 -33.60
N GLU A 267 -3.17 1.86 -34.30
CA GLU A 267 -3.27 1.60 -35.75
C GLU A 267 -4.66 1.09 -36.16
N MET A 268 -5.35 0.32 -35.30
CA MET A 268 -6.69 -0.20 -35.59
C MET A 268 -7.76 0.89 -35.76
N TYR A 269 -7.51 2.11 -35.29
CA TYR A 269 -8.40 3.28 -35.43
C TYR A 269 -8.03 4.20 -36.61
N GLU A 270 -6.97 3.88 -37.37
CA GLU A 270 -6.61 4.61 -38.59
C GLU A 270 -7.67 4.42 -39.69
N GLY A 271 -8.24 3.20 -39.77
CA GLY A 271 -9.30 2.84 -40.70
C GLY A 271 -10.69 3.37 -40.33
N TYR A 272 -11.72 2.82 -40.99
CA TYR A 272 -13.14 3.17 -40.79
C TYR A 272 -14.00 1.92 -40.51
N ASN A 273 -13.38 0.87 -39.96
CA ASN A 273 -14.03 -0.39 -39.61
C ASN A 273 -14.76 -0.28 -38.25
N GLN A 274 -15.71 -1.20 -38.01
CA GLN A 274 -16.32 -1.35 -36.70
C GLN A 274 -15.27 -1.83 -35.69
N GLN A 275 -15.37 -1.33 -34.46
CA GLN A 275 -14.51 -1.68 -33.35
C GLN A 275 -15.33 -1.71 -32.06
N ASP A 276 -14.73 -2.19 -30.98
CA ASP A 276 -15.36 -2.22 -29.66
C ASP A 276 -15.39 -0.83 -29.00
N SER A 277 -16.55 -0.44 -28.47
CA SER A 277 -16.75 0.88 -27.85
C SER A 277 -16.11 0.98 -26.46
N GLN A 278 -16.06 -0.12 -25.72
CA GLN A 278 -15.44 -0.18 -24.40
C GLN A 278 -13.92 -0.14 -24.53
N GLU A 279 -13.36 -0.88 -25.50
CA GLU A 279 -11.93 -0.80 -25.83
C GLU A 279 -11.52 0.62 -26.22
N PHE A 280 -12.29 1.27 -27.11
CA PHE A 280 -12.02 2.66 -27.48
C PHE A 280 -12.07 3.62 -26.29
N MET A 281 -13.05 3.45 -25.40
CA MET A 281 -13.20 4.27 -24.21
C MET A 281 -11.99 4.13 -23.28
N ASN A 282 -11.51 2.91 -23.06
CA ASN A 282 -10.32 2.65 -22.23
C ASN A 282 -9.07 3.30 -22.82
N ILE A 283 -8.85 3.16 -24.14
CA ILE A 283 -7.69 3.75 -24.81
C ILE A 283 -7.74 5.28 -24.75
N LEU A 284 -8.93 5.87 -24.90
CA LEU A 284 -9.12 7.31 -24.75
C LEU A 284 -8.84 7.78 -23.31
N LEU A 285 -9.37 7.10 -22.30
CA LEU A 285 -9.13 7.44 -20.89
C LEU A 285 -7.64 7.31 -20.53
N ASN A 286 -6.97 6.24 -20.95
CA ASN A 286 -5.53 6.07 -20.76
C ASN A 286 -4.72 7.20 -21.41
N ALA A 287 -5.09 7.60 -22.63
CA ALA A 287 -4.40 8.68 -23.34
C ALA A 287 -4.63 10.05 -22.66
N LEU A 288 -5.82 10.29 -22.13
CA LEU A 288 -6.13 11.48 -21.33
C LEU A 288 -5.36 11.47 -19.99
N ASP A 289 -5.34 10.33 -19.30
CA ASP A 289 -4.63 10.17 -18.02
C ASP A 289 -3.13 10.43 -18.18
N ALA A 290 -2.51 9.85 -19.22
CA ALA A 290 -1.10 10.04 -19.52
C ALA A 290 -0.74 11.51 -19.83
N GLU A 291 -1.62 12.24 -20.52
CA GLU A 291 -1.40 13.68 -20.81
C GLU A 291 -1.70 14.60 -19.60
N LEU A 292 -2.49 14.16 -18.63
CA LEU A 292 -2.94 14.96 -17.49
C LEU A 292 -2.12 14.74 -16.20
N LYS A 293 -1.37 13.64 -16.10
CA LYS A 293 -0.43 13.39 -14.99
C LYS A 293 0.78 14.35 -15.07
N THR A 294 1.28 14.81 -13.93
CA THR A 294 2.49 15.63 -13.83
C THR A 294 3.60 14.87 -13.11
N GLU A 295 4.86 15.25 -13.36
CA GLU A 295 6.03 14.61 -12.72
C GLU A 295 6.00 14.72 -11.18
N GLU A 296 5.30 15.72 -10.62
CA GLU A 296 5.13 15.93 -9.18
C GLU A 296 3.91 15.20 -8.59
N LYS A 297 2.91 14.83 -9.40
CA LYS A 297 1.67 14.18 -8.95
C LYS A 297 1.29 13.05 -9.89
N ASN A 298 1.51 11.80 -9.44
CA ASN A 298 1.16 10.58 -10.17
C ASN A 298 -0.35 10.26 -10.17
N SER A 299 -1.21 11.28 -10.27
CA SER A 299 -2.67 11.16 -10.27
C SER A 299 -3.32 12.26 -11.10
N SER A 300 -4.38 11.92 -11.84
CA SER A 300 -5.16 12.85 -12.66
C SER A 300 -6.67 12.74 -12.35
N ILE A 301 -7.47 13.65 -12.91
CA ILE A 301 -8.94 13.56 -12.86
C ILE A 301 -9.47 12.25 -13.46
N ILE A 302 -8.71 11.61 -14.36
CA ILE A 302 -9.07 10.30 -14.91
C ILE A 302 -8.84 9.22 -13.85
N THR A 303 -7.68 9.25 -13.18
CA THR A 303 -7.37 8.35 -12.06
C THR A 303 -8.44 8.46 -10.97
N GLU A 304 -8.79 9.68 -10.57
CA GLU A 304 -9.74 9.95 -9.48
C GLU A 304 -11.19 9.51 -9.79
N LEU A 305 -11.60 9.50 -11.06
CA LEU A 305 -12.99 9.21 -11.44
C LEU A 305 -13.22 7.80 -11.95
N PHE A 306 -12.23 7.18 -12.59
CA PHE A 306 -12.42 5.93 -13.35
C PHE A 306 -11.56 4.77 -12.86
N TYR A 307 -10.54 5.01 -12.04
CA TYR A 307 -9.71 3.93 -11.52
C TYR A 307 -10.16 3.51 -10.13
N LEU A 308 -10.13 2.21 -9.90
CA LEU A 308 -10.36 1.54 -8.64
C LEU A 308 -9.10 0.75 -8.29
N THR A 309 -8.86 0.55 -7.00
CA THR A 309 -7.85 -0.41 -6.53
C THR A 309 -8.57 -1.72 -6.27
N MET A 310 -8.22 -2.75 -7.03
CA MET A 310 -8.66 -4.12 -6.79
C MET A 310 -7.59 -4.85 -6.01
N GLN A 311 -7.94 -5.34 -4.82
CA GLN A 311 -7.08 -6.20 -4.04
C GLN A 311 -7.51 -7.65 -4.31
N SER A 312 -6.65 -8.40 -5.00
CA SER A 312 -6.83 -9.85 -5.16
C SER A 312 -6.00 -10.58 -4.12
N GLN A 313 -6.62 -11.56 -3.45
CA GLN A 313 -5.99 -12.40 -2.45
C GLN A 313 -5.95 -13.84 -2.96
N THR A 314 -4.75 -14.42 -3.02
CA THR A 314 -4.56 -15.84 -3.35
C THR A 314 -4.05 -16.56 -2.11
N ILE A 315 -4.73 -17.63 -1.72
CA ILE A 315 -4.31 -18.50 -0.62
C ILE A 315 -3.80 -19.79 -1.22
N CYS A 316 -2.54 -20.14 -0.97
CA CYS A 316 -2.00 -21.42 -1.39
C CYS A 316 -2.62 -22.56 -0.58
N CYS A 317 -3.30 -23.51 -1.22
CA CYS A 317 -3.90 -24.66 -0.55
C CYS A 317 -2.90 -25.63 0.10
N ALA A 318 -1.60 -25.50 -0.19
CA ALA A 318 -0.55 -26.39 0.33
C ALA A 318 0.25 -25.80 1.50
N CYS A 319 0.44 -24.48 1.53
CA CYS A 319 1.25 -23.80 2.55
C CYS A 319 0.53 -22.63 3.24
N ASP A 320 -0.72 -22.36 2.89
CA ASP A 320 -1.57 -21.26 3.38
C ASP A 320 -0.99 -19.86 3.20
N ALA A 321 0.08 -19.70 2.41
CA ALA A 321 0.66 -18.41 2.09
C ALA A 321 -0.42 -17.55 1.39
N LEU A 322 -0.71 -16.40 2.00
CA LEU A 322 -1.59 -15.39 1.43
C LEU A 322 -0.75 -14.44 0.60
N GLN A 323 -1.01 -14.40 -0.70
CA GLN A 323 -0.44 -13.39 -1.58
C GLN A 323 -1.53 -12.38 -1.91
N SER A 324 -1.29 -11.12 -1.52
CA SER A 324 -2.15 -10.00 -1.89
C SER A 324 -1.51 -9.25 -3.05
N PHE A 325 -2.27 -9.04 -4.11
CA PHE A 325 -1.87 -8.21 -5.23
C PHE A 325 -2.86 -7.05 -5.35
N ASN A 326 -2.33 -5.84 -5.36
CA ASN A 326 -3.11 -4.65 -5.66
C ASN A 326 -2.94 -4.31 -7.13
N GLU A 327 -4.04 -4.29 -7.85
CA GLU A 327 -4.09 -3.87 -9.25
C GLU A 327 -4.95 -2.62 -9.36
N SER A 328 -4.48 -1.64 -10.14
CA SER A 328 -5.29 -0.49 -10.50
C SER A 328 -6.09 -0.84 -11.75
N ILE A 329 -7.41 -0.98 -11.59
CA ILE A 329 -8.32 -1.33 -12.68
C ILE A 329 -9.16 -0.13 -13.07
N SER A 330 -9.52 -0.02 -14.35
CA SER A 330 -10.37 1.06 -14.88
C SER A 330 -11.80 0.62 -15.22
N PHE A 331 -12.08 -0.69 -15.10
CA PHE A 331 -13.40 -1.28 -15.28
C PHE A 331 -13.48 -2.66 -14.61
N LEU A 332 -14.71 -3.11 -14.33
CA LEU A 332 -15.00 -4.41 -13.75
C LEU A 332 -15.86 -5.25 -14.72
N PRO A 333 -15.33 -6.33 -15.32
CA PRO A 333 -16.11 -7.16 -16.22
C PRO A 333 -17.03 -8.10 -15.42
N LEU A 334 -18.33 -7.86 -15.49
CA LEU A 334 -19.33 -8.69 -14.81
C LEU A 334 -19.94 -9.70 -15.80
N PRO A 335 -19.63 -11.00 -15.71
CA PRO A 335 -20.17 -12.01 -16.61
C PRO A 335 -21.67 -12.19 -16.37
N LEU A 336 -22.45 -12.25 -17.44
CA LEU A 336 -23.87 -12.58 -17.34
C LEU A 336 -24.03 -14.10 -17.18
N PRO A 337 -24.83 -14.57 -16.20
CA PRO A 337 -25.03 -16.00 -15.98
C PRO A 337 -25.80 -16.61 -17.16
N SER A 338 -25.50 -17.87 -17.48
CA SER A 338 -25.99 -18.59 -18.67
C SER A 338 -27.46 -19.06 -18.57
N VAL A 339 -28.22 -18.58 -17.58
CA VAL A 339 -29.56 -19.07 -17.25
C VAL A 339 -30.64 -18.26 -17.98
N ASP A 340 -31.74 -18.94 -18.33
CA ASP A 340 -32.91 -18.41 -19.03
C ASP A 340 -33.39 -17.10 -18.37
N PHE A 341 -33.45 -15.98 -19.11
CA PHE A 341 -33.67 -14.59 -18.66
C PHE A 341 -35.05 -14.29 -18.01
N LYS A 342 -35.69 -15.27 -17.36
CA LYS A 342 -37.00 -15.12 -16.71
C LYS A 342 -36.92 -14.43 -15.35
N ASP A 343 -35.76 -14.41 -14.71
CA ASP A 343 -35.54 -13.75 -13.43
C ASP A 343 -34.77 -12.43 -13.59
N ASN A 344 -35.17 -11.40 -12.83
CA ASN A 344 -34.50 -10.09 -12.81
C ASN A 344 -33.11 -10.23 -12.13
N ILE A 345 -32.04 -10.24 -12.93
CA ILE A 345 -30.67 -10.22 -12.43
C ILE A 345 -30.31 -8.80 -11.98
N SER A 346 -29.86 -8.65 -10.72
CA SER A 346 -29.41 -7.37 -10.19
C SER A 346 -27.90 -7.19 -10.39
N ILE A 347 -27.43 -5.94 -10.54
CA ILE A 347 -26.00 -5.62 -10.56
C ILE A 347 -25.31 -6.12 -9.28
N ARG A 348 -26.01 -6.09 -8.14
CA ARG A 348 -25.48 -6.55 -6.87
C ARG A 348 -25.16 -8.05 -6.91
N THR A 349 -26.05 -8.86 -7.47
CA THR A 349 -25.83 -10.30 -7.64
C THR A 349 -24.59 -10.57 -8.48
N LEU A 350 -24.40 -9.84 -9.58
CA LEU A 350 -23.22 -10.00 -10.43
C LEU A 350 -21.92 -9.58 -9.73
N LEU A 351 -21.98 -8.57 -8.86
CA LEU A 351 -20.84 -8.16 -8.04
C LEU A 351 -20.52 -9.19 -6.97
N ASP A 352 -21.54 -9.70 -6.27
CA ASP A 352 -21.39 -10.73 -5.25
C ASP A 352 -20.76 -12.00 -5.85
N ASP A 353 -21.18 -12.38 -7.07
CA ASP A 353 -20.57 -13.49 -7.82
C ASP A 353 -19.13 -13.18 -8.25
N PHE A 354 -18.84 -11.96 -8.71
CA PHE A 354 -17.48 -11.56 -9.12
C PHE A 354 -16.47 -11.60 -7.95
N PHE A 355 -16.89 -11.19 -6.75
CA PHE A 355 -16.05 -11.17 -5.56
C PHE A 355 -16.10 -12.46 -4.74
N LYS A 356 -16.82 -13.47 -5.23
CA LYS A 356 -16.87 -14.77 -4.59
C LYS A 356 -15.50 -15.43 -4.65
N GLN A 357 -15.10 -16.06 -3.55
CA GLN A 357 -13.92 -16.91 -3.53
C GLN A 357 -14.10 -18.08 -4.52
N ASP A 358 -13.09 -18.31 -5.34
CA ASP A 358 -13.06 -19.38 -6.34
C ASP A 358 -11.71 -20.11 -6.33
N ASP A 359 -11.70 -21.36 -6.76
CA ASP A 359 -10.50 -22.18 -6.84
C ASP A 359 -9.76 -21.90 -8.16
N LEU A 360 -8.46 -21.62 -8.09
CA LEU A 360 -7.65 -21.34 -9.28
C LEU A 360 -7.23 -22.64 -9.98
N ASP A 361 -7.90 -22.99 -11.07
CA ASP A 361 -7.54 -24.16 -11.90
C ASP A 361 -6.37 -23.87 -12.86
N GLY A 362 -5.24 -24.59 -12.68
CA GLY A 362 -4.14 -24.72 -13.66
C GLY A 362 -2.91 -23.82 -13.47
N GLN A 363 -1.71 -24.42 -13.52
CA GLN A 363 -0.36 -23.82 -13.55
C GLN A 363 0.03 -22.77 -12.47
N TYR A 364 -0.68 -22.68 -11.35
CA TYR A 364 -0.17 -21.98 -10.18
C TYR A 364 0.69 -22.92 -9.34
N TYR A 365 2.00 -22.66 -9.32
CA TYR A 365 2.95 -23.41 -8.51
C TYR A 365 3.26 -22.63 -7.26
N CYS A 366 3.05 -23.27 -6.11
CA CYS A 366 3.53 -22.81 -4.82
C CYS A 366 5.06 -22.75 -4.88
N SER A 367 5.69 -21.57 -4.84
CA SER A 367 7.16 -21.48 -4.76
C SER A 367 7.72 -22.10 -3.47
N THR A 368 6.88 -22.27 -2.45
CA THR A 368 7.16 -23.03 -1.24
C THR A 368 7.09 -24.55 -1.43
N SER A 369 6.86 -25.06 -2.65
CA SER A 369 7.22 -26.45 -3.01
C SER A 369 8.73 -26.63 -3.23
N VAL A 370 9.56 -25.72 -2.74
CA VAL A 370 10.87 -26.08 -2.18
C VAL A 370 10.66 -26.51 -0.73
N ILE A 371 9.89 -27.60 -0.51
CA ILE A 371 10.18 -28.52 0.59
C ILE A 371 11.19 -29.52 0.02
N ASP A 372 12.34 -29.00 -0.41
CA ASP A 372 13.53 -29.76 -0.76
C ASP A 372 14.71 -28.80 -0.87
N THR A 373 15.05 -28.18 0.26
CA THR A 373 16.42 -28.18 0.75
C THR A 373 16.37 -27.99 2.25
N VAL A 374 16.90 -28.97 2.98
CA VAL A 374 17.45 -28.76 4.31
C VAL A 374 18.33 -27.51 4.25
N GLN A 375 17.81 -26.36 4.69
CA GLN A 375 18.63 -25.20 5.03
C GLN A 375 18.67 -25.18 6.54
N SER A 376 19.90 -25.22 7.04
CA SER A 376 20.28 -25.31 8.44
C SER A 376 19.27 -24.63 9.35
N VAL A 377 18.78 -25.36 10.36
CA VAL A 377 18.32 -24.71 11.61
C VAL A 377 19.37 -23.65 11.90
N ASP A 378 18.93 -22.40 12.04
CA ASP A 378 19.82 -21.30 12.42
C ASP A 378 20.74 -21.85 13.53
N PRO A 379 22.08 -21.89 13.36
CA PRO A 379 22.97 -22.52 14.32
C PRO A 379 22.83 -21.90 15.72
N ASP A 380 22.24 -20.72 15.81
CA ASP A 380 21.97 -20.00 17.05
C ASP A 380 20.65 -20.41 17.73
N CYS A 381 19.81 -21.23 17.09
CA CYS A 381 18.50 -21.68 17.57
C CYS A 381 18.38 -23.21 17.69
N GLU A 382 17.68 -23.70 18.72
CA GLU A 382 17.48 -25.14 18.94
C GLU A 382 16.12 -25.65 18.45
N GLY A 383 15.16 -24.74 18.23
CA GLY A 383 13.77 -25.08 17.90
C GLY A 383 13.58 -25.63 16.50
N LYS A 384 12.32 -25.96 16.18
CA LYS A 384 11.91 -26.53 14.89
C LYS A 384 10.79 -25.71 14.28
N TYR A 385 10.62 -25.82 12.97
CA TYR A 385 9.51 -25.17 12.28
C TYR A 385 8.18 -25.74 12.76
N ASN A 386 7.24 -24.85 13.08
CA ASN A 386 5.85 -25.26 13.25
C ASN A 386 5.23 -25.43 11.85
N THR A 387 4.81 -26.66 11.53
CA THR A 387 4.24 -27.01 10.22
C THR A 387 2.73 -27.22 10.28
N ASN A 388 2.10 -26.98 11.43
CA ASN A 388 0.67 -27.12 11.59
C ASN A 388 -0.09 -26.06 10.77
N PRO A 389 -1.28 -26.40 10.25
CA PRO A 389 -2.14 -25.42 9.62
C PRO A 389 -2.63 -24.41 10.66
N ILE A 390 -2.90 -23.17 10.22
CA ILE A 390 -3.57 -22.17 11.06
C ILE A 390 -5.07 -22.39 10.95
N LEU A 391 -5.73 -22.70 12.06
CA LEU A 391 -7.17 -22.91 12.13
C LEU A 391 -7.92 -21.59 11.91
N ARG A 392 -8.92 -21.61 11.02
CA ARG A 392 -9.75 -20.44 10.69
C ARG A 392 -11.26 -20.71 10.88
N ASP A 393 -11.58 -21.77 11.62
CA ASP A 393 -12.96 -22.17 11.88
C ASP A 393 -13.69 -21.09 12.68
N GLU A 394 -14.95 -20.86 12.32
CA GLU A 394 -15.81 -19.94 13.08
C GLU A 394 -16.17 -20.55 14.44
N PRO A 395 -16.16 -19.75 15.53
CA PRO A 395 -16.55 -20.21 16.85
C PRO A 395 -17.98 -20.77 16.86
N THR A 396 -18.14 -21.95 17.45
CA THR A 396 -19.44 -22.63 17.58
C THR A 396 -20.12 -22.27 18.89
N PHE A 397 -21.40 -21.87 18.83
CA PHE A 397 -22.19 -21.53 20.02
C PHE A 397 -22.40 -22.74 20.93
N VAL A 398 -22.24 -22.54 22.25
CA VAL A 398 -22.42 -23.58 23.26
C VAL A 398 -23.58 -23.25 24.20
N SER A 399 -23.56 -22.08 24.84
CA SER A 399 -24.54 -21.71 25.85
C SER A 399 -24.63 -20.20 26.05
N SER A 400 -25.71 -19.74 26.71
CA SER A 400 -25.92 -18.33 27.05
C SER A 400 -26.60 -18.18 28.41
N VAL A 401 -26.30 -17.07 29.08
CA VAL A 401 -26.92 -16.62 30.33
C VAL A 401 -27.22 -15.11 30.20
N PRO A 402 -27.99 -14.49 31.12
CA PRO A 402 -28.06 -13.04 31.15
C PRO A 402 -26.64 -12.45 31.21
N ASN A 403 -26.37 -11.46 30.36
CA ASN A 403 -25.06 -10.80 30.24
C ASN A 403 -23.90 -11.69 29.76
N GLY A 404 -24.14 -12.88 29.18
CA GLY A 404 -23.05 -13.64 28.60
C GLY A 404 -23.40 -14.75 27.61
N LYS A 405 -22.44 -15.07 26.74
CA LYS A 405 -22.48 -16.17 25.77
C LYS A 405 -21.16 -16.94 25.78
N ARG A 406 -21.22 -18.24 25.56
CA ARG A 406 -20.06 -19.11 25.42
C ARG A 406 -20.05 -19.75 24.04
N PHE A 407 -18.89 -19.69 23.41
CA PHE A 407 -18.55 -20.35 22.16
C PHE A 407 -17.30 -21.21 22.36
N VAL A 408 -17.06 -22.11 21.41
CA VAL A 408 -15.86 -22.94 21.34
C VAL A 408 -15.34 -22.95 19.92
N VAL A 409 -14.03 -22.83 19.76
CA VAL A 409 -13.29 -23.01 18.51
C VAL A 409 -12.21 -24.07 18.71
N GLY A 410 -11.83 -24.76 17.63
CA GLY A 410 -10.88 -25.87 17.69
C GLY A 410 -11.50 -27.15 18.24
N SER A 411 -10.67 -28.18 18.36
CA SER A 411 -11.09 -29.52 18.79
C SER A 411 -10.01 -30.19 19.62
N GLY A 412 -10.39 -31.25 20.36
CA GLY A 412 -9.45 -31.99 21.20
C GLY A 412 -8.73 -31.10 22.21
N TYR A 413 -7.41 -31.14 22.19
CA TYR A 413 -6.52 -30.38 23.06
C TYR A 413 -6.24 -28.95 22.57
N ASP A 414 -6.59 -28.62 21.32
CA ASP A 414 -6.50 -27.25 20.75
C ASP A 414 -7.81 -26.46 20.92
N LYS A 415 -8.71 -26.96 21.77
CA LYS A 415 -10.03 -26.37 22.00
C LYS A 415 -9.88 -25.11 22.85
N ILE A 416 -10.39 -23.98 22.34
CA ILE A 416 -10.38 -22.68 23.02
C ILE A 416 -11.83 -22.26 23.31
N ASN A 417 -12.11 -21.90 24.56
CA ASN A 417 -13.40 -21.30 24.94
C ASN A 417 -13.36 -19.80 24.62
N ILE A 418 -14.40 -19.29 23.97
CA ILE A 418 -14.58 -17.85 23.75
C ILE A 418 -15.82 -17.43 24.52
N VAL A 419 -15.64 -16.61 25.55
CA VAL A 419 -16.71 -16.20 26.46
C VAL A 419 -16.96 -14.71 26.29
N HIS A 420 -18.13 -14.36 25.75
CA HIS A 420 -18.57 -12.98 25.60
C HIS A 420 -19.35 -12.55 26.84
N LEU A 421 -18.98 -11.42 27.43
CA LEU A 421 -19.59 -10.82 28.62
C LEU A 421 -20.15 -9.45 28.24
N TYR A 422 -21.42 -9.20 28.52
CA TYR A 422 -22.16 -8.04 28.03
C TYR A 422 -22.68 -7.16 29.14
N GLY A 423 -22.36 -5.88 29.06
CA GLY A 423 -22.98 -4.82 29.83
C GLY A 423 -23.12 -5.10 31.33
N GLY A 424 -23.97 -4.33 31.98
CA GLY A 424 -24.22 -4.46 33.41
C GLY A 424 -23.06 -3.94 34.26
N THR A 425 -23.14 -4.22 35.56
CA THR A 425 -22.06 -3.89 36.49
C THR A 425 -20.88 -4.88 36.31
N PRO A 426 -19.66 -4.56 36.79
CA PRO A 426 -18.57 -5.53 36.85
C PRO A 426 -18.98 -6.86 37.51
N TYR A 427 -19.83 -6.77 38.55
CA TYR A 427 -20.44 -7.94 39.20
C TYR A 427 -21.26 -8.79 38.24
N ASP A 428 -22.07 -8.19 37.36
CA ASP A 428 -22.90 -8.92 36.41
C ASP A 428 -22.06 -9.66 35.36
N MET A 429 -20.98 -9.04 34.86
CA MET A 429 -20.03 -9.69 33.95
C MET A 429 -19.33 -10.86 34.63
N GLY A 430 -18.86 -10.68 35.87
CA GLY A 430 -18.30 -11.76 36.68
C GLY A 430 -19.29 -12.91 36.90
N LEU A 431 -20.54 -12.58 37.23
CA LEU A 431 -21.63 -13.55 37.43
C LEU A 431 -21.90 -14.36 36.17
N ALA A 432 -21.91 -13.70 35.00
CA ALA A 432 -22.10 -14.36 33.72
C ALA A 432 -20.95 -15.33 33.39
N LEU A 433 -19.69 -14.89 33.55
CA LEU A 433 -18.51 -15.76 33.37
C LEU A 433 -18.58 -16.97 34.31
N GLY A 434 -18.89 -16.73 35.58
CA GLY A 434 -19.00 -17.77 36.59
C GLY A 434 -20.06 -18.82 36.26
N LYS A 435 -21.21 -18.40 35.72
CA LYS A 435 -22.30 -19.33 35.33
C LYS A 435 -22.01 -20.10 34.03
N LEU A 436 -21.31 -19.49 33.08
CA LEU A 436 -21.00 -20.12 31.78
C LEU A 436 -19.88 -21.16 31.88
N MET A 437 -19.02 -21.01 32.87
CA MET A 437 -17.81 -21.81 33.09
C MET A 437 -17.77 -22.40 34.51
N ASP A 438 -18.93 -22.66 35.12
CA ASP A 438 -19.06 -23.07 36.53
C ASP A 438 -18.27 -24.35 36.84
N LYS A 439 -18.47 -25.39 36.03
CA LYS A 439 -17.81 -26.69 36.17
C LYS A 439 -16.30 -26.58 35.98
N GLU A 440 -15.89 -25.84 34.95
CA GLU A 440 -14.48 -25.63 34.65
C GLU A 440 -13.77 -24.85 35.76
N LEU A 441 -14.41 -23.80 36.29
CA LEU A 441 -13.89 -23.01 37.42
C LEU A 441 -13.80 -23.84 38.71
N GLN A 442 -14.84 -24.62 39.03
CA GLN A 442 -14.82 -25.51 40.21
C GLN A 442 -13.75 -26.61 40.10
N ALA A 443 -13.38 -27.03 38.89
CA ALA A 443 -12.31 -27.98 38.67
C ALA A 443 -10.92 -27.32 38.73
N VAL A 444 -10.69 -26.29 37.92
CA VAL A 444 -9.35 -25.76 37.68
C VAL A 444 -8.79 -24.97 38.87
N ILE A 445 -9.64 -24.22 39.59
CA ILE A 445 -9.15 -23.32 40.64
C ILE A 445 -8.57 -24.11 41.81
N PRO A 446 -9.25 -25.12 42.41
CA PRO A 446 -8.65 -25.93 43.46
C PRO A 446 -7.43 -26.73 42.97
N GLU A 447 -7.46 -27.24 41.74
CA GLU A 447 -6.36 -28.00 41.15
C GLU A 447 -5.10 -27.13 41.00
N TYR A 448 -5.28 -25.88 40.56
CA TYR A 448 -4.20 -24.93 40.43
C TYR A 448 -3.59 -24.56 41.78
N TYR A 449 -4.41 -24.35 42.82
CA TYR A 449 -3.90 -24.16 44.18
C TYR A 449 -3.06 -25.34 44.66
N ALA A 450 -3.55 -26.57 44.47
CA ALA A 450 -2.81 -27.77 44.83
C ALA A 450 -1.49 -27.88 44.03
N TYR A 451 -1.49 -27.46 42.77
CA TYR A 451 -0.29 -27.36 41.95
C TYR A 451 0.71 -26.32 42.50
N LEU A 452 0.25 -25.13 42.91
CA LEU A 452 1.12 -24.10 43.50
C LEU A 452 1.75 -24.56 44.82
N GLU A 453 0.99 -25.27 45.65
CA GLU A 453 1.50 -25.84 46.90
C GLU A 453 2.59 -26.90 46.65
N ARG A 454 2.39 -27.78 45.66
CA ARG A 454 3.42 -28.76 45.26
C ARG A 454 4.68 -28.10 44.71
N ASN A 455 4.53 -26.94 44.08
CA ASN A 455 5.63 -26.19 43.47
C ASN A 455 6.06 -24.97 44.30
N ILE A 456 5.78 -24.97 45.61
CA ILE A 456 5.99 -23.79 46.46
C ILE A 456 7.46 -23.32 46.50
N GLU A 457 8.40 -24.25 46.35
CA GLU A 457 9.83 -23.93 46.29
C GLU A 457 10.19 -23.00 45.13
N TYR A 458 9.48 -23.11 44.00
CA TYR A 458 9.66 -22.19 42.88
C TYR A 458 9.29 -20.77 43.28
N ILE A 459 8.14 -20.59 43.96
CA ILE A 459 7.66 -19.29 44.42
C ILE A 459 8.61 -18.69 45.45
N LEU A 460 9.07 -19.49 46.41
CA LEU A 460 10.01 -19.05 47.45
C LEU A 460 11.30 -18.46 46.87
N LYS A 461 11.79 -18.98 45.74
CA LYS A 461 12.99 -18.45 45.06
C LYS A 461 12.79 -17.07 44.43
N LYS A 462 11.55 -16.67 44.16
CA LYS A 462 11.20 -15.43 43.43
C LYS A 462 10.77 -14.28 44.34
N VAL A 463 10.38 -14.58 45.58
CA VAL A 463 9.91 -13.58 46.56
C VAL A 463 11.00 -13.19 47.57
N PRO A 464 10.96 -11.98 48.16
CA PRO A 464 11.97 -11.54 49.12
C PRO A 464 11.88 -12.30 50.47
N PRO A 465 12.93 -12.27 51.31
CA PRO A 465 13.03 -13.11 52.52
C PRO A 465 11.84 -13.01 53.49
N PHE A 466 11.24 -11.83 53.63
CA PHE A 466 10.05 -11.64 54.47
C PHE A 466 8.84 -12.45 53.96
N PHE A 467 8.59 -12.45 52.65
CA PHE A 467 7.55 -13.27 52.05
C PHE A 467 7.90 -14.76 52.11
N GLN A 468 9.18 -15.13 51.95
CA GLN A 468 9.60 -16.52 52.12
C GLN A 468 9.25 -17.04 53.52
N LYS A 469 9.53 -16.24 54.54
CA LYS A 469 9.18 -16.55 55.93
C LYS A 469 7.66 -16.67 56.12
N LEU A 470 6.89 -15.70 55.63
CA LEU A 470 5.43 -15.69 55.70
C LEU A 470 4.81 -16.93 55.05
N ILE A 471 5.27 -17.29 53.84
CA ILE A 471 4.81 -18.48 53.10
C ILE A 471 5.18 -19.77 53.85
N THR A 472 6.39 -19.85 54.40
CA THR A 472 6.85 -21.05 55.12
C THR A 472 6.10 -21.25 56.44
N GLU A 473 5.80 -20.18 57.16
CA GLU A 473 5.15 -20.23 58.48
C GLU A 473 3.61 -20.31 58.40
N HIS A 474 3.00 -19.69 57.39
CA HIS A 474 1.55 -19.47 57.30
C HIS A 474 0.92 -19.88 55.96
N GLY A 475 1.72 -20.30 54.97
CA GLY A 475 1.25 -20.73 53.65
C GLY A 475 1.16 -19.60 52.63
N LEU A 476 1.09 -19.98 51.35
CA LEU A 476 0.93 -19.07 50.22
C LEU A 476 -0.29 -18.13 50.34
N PRO A 477 -1.47 -18.59 50.82
CA PRO A 477 -2.64 -17.71 50.97
C PRO A 477 -2.36 -16.48 51.85
N SER A 478 -1.58 -16.62 52.93
CA SER A 478 -1.25 -15.48 53.80
C SER A 478 -0.38 -14.43 53.11
N ALA A 479 0.51 -14.84 52.21
CA ALA A 479 1.28 -13.92 51.39
C ALA A 479 0.37 -13.16 50.40
N LEU A 480 -0.56 -13.85 49.76
CA LEU A 480 -1.49 -13.24 48.81
C LEU A 480 -2.49 -12.29 49.50
N ASP A 481 -2.94 -12.62 50.72
CA ASP A 481 -3.79 -11.74 51.52
C ASP A 481 -3.05 -10.46 51.94
N LEU A 482 -1.77 -10.58 52.32
CA LEU A 482 -0.94 -9.41 52.60
C LEU A 482 -0.72 -8.55 51.34
N THR A 483 -0.49 -9.18 50.19
CA THR A 483 -0.40 -8.47 48.90
C THR A 483 -1.70 -7.72 48.60
N TYR A 484 -2.86 -8.32 48.85
CA TYR A 484 -4.14 -7.63 48.73
C TYR A 484 -4.22 -6.41 49.66
N ASP A 485 -3.87 -6.56 50.95
CA ASP A 485 -3.93 -5.46 51.91
C ASP A 485 -3.01 -4.28 51.55
N MET A 486 -1.87 -4.57 50.90
CA MET A 486 -0.92 -3.58 50.42
C MET A 486 -1.38 -2.88 49.12
N THR A 487 -2.11 -3.58 48.26
CA THR A 487 -2.53 -3.08 46.93
C THR A 487 -3.97 -2.54 46.92
N ARG A 488 -4.82 -2.87 47.89
CA ARG A 488 -6.26 -2.52 47.92
C ARG A 488 -6.54 -1.02 47.89
N LEU A 489 -5.64 -0.18 48.39
CA LEU A 489 -5.79 1.28 48.35
C LEU A 489 -5.58 1.86 46.94
N TYR A 490 -4.93 1.09 46.07
CA TYR A 490 -4.62 1.44 44.69
C TYR A 490 -5.44 0.62 43.69
N THR A 491 -6.09 -0.47 44.13
CA THR A 491 -6.88 -1.33 43.25
C THR A 491 -8.28 -0.75 43.07
N PRO A 492 -8.72 -0.49 41.82
CA PRO A 492 -10.08 -0.04 41.59
C PRO A 492 -11.14 -1.05 42.05
N PRO A 493 -12.31 -0.60 42.53
CA PRO A 493 -13.32 -1.48 43.13
C PRO A 493 -13.98 -2.43 42.12
N TRP A 494 -13.94 -2.14 40.82
CA TRP A 494 -14.58 -2.99 39.80
C TRP A 494 -13.95 -4.39 39.71
N PHE A 495 -12.66 -4.54 39.98
CA PHE A 495 -12.03 -5.85 40.02
C PHE A 495 -12.60 -6.73 41.14
N ASP A 496 -12.81 -6.16 42.33
CA ASP A 496 -13.43 -6.89 43.45
C ASP A 496 -14.89 -7.22 43.17
N GLU A 497 -15.65 -6.31 42.55
CA GLU A 497 -17.03 -6.56 42.13
C GLU A 497 -17.12 -7.69 41.11
N GLU A 498 -16.25 -7.68 40.09
CA GLU A 498 -16.18 -8.76 39.09
C GLU A 498 -15.81 -10.09 39.73
N LEU A 499 -14.83 -10.13 40.63
CA LEU A 499 -14.46 -11.36 41.36
C LEU A 499 -15.58 -11.85 42.28
N ARG A 500 -16.37 -10.97 42.90
CA ARG A 500 -17.56 -11.36 43.68
C ARG A 500 -18.65 -11.94 42.79
N GLY A 501 -18.87 -11.35 41.62
CA GLY A 501 -19.74 -11.90 40.60
C GLY A 501 -19.29 -13.30 40.17
N LEU A 502 -18.01 -13.44 39.83
CA LEU A 502 -17.38 -14.70 39.42
C LEU A 502 -17.54 -15.78 40.49
N ALA A 503 -17.33 -15.43 41.76
CA ALA A 503 -17.55 -16.32 42.89
C ALA A 503 -19.03 -16.75 43.00
N ALA A 504 -19.96 -15.80 42.89
CA ALA A 504 -21.39 -16.08 42.97
C ALA A 504 -21.89 -16.94 41.81
N GLY A 505 -21.33 -16.79 40.61
CA GLY A 505 -21.71 -17.56 39.43
C GLY A 505 -21.12 -18.96 39.41
N SER A 506 -19.86 -19.10 39.83
CA SER A 506 -19.12 -20.37 39.78
C SER A 506 -19.26 -21.22 41.04
N GLY A 507 -19.60 -20.62 42.19
CA GLY A 507 -19.55 -21.28 43.50
C GLY A 507 -18.13 -21.41 44.07
N VAL A 508 -17.09 -20.94 43.37
CA VAL A 508 -15.72 -20.89 43.89
C VAL A 508 -15.62 -19.78 44.94
N PRO A 509 -14.94 -20.00 46.08
CA PRO A 509 -14.77 -18.97 47.10
C PRO A 509 -14.12 -17.69 46.55
N TYR A 510 -14.73 -16.53 46.82
CA TYR A 510 -14.19 -15.22 46.43
C TYR A 510 -12.73 -15.02 46.87
N THR A 511 -12.37 -15.49 48.08
CA THR A 511 -11.01 -15.38 48.59
C THR A 511 -9.99 -16.13 47.72
N MET A 512 -10.33 -17.31 47.19
CA MET A 512 -9.46 -18.05 46.29
C MET A 512 -9.30 -17.33 44.95
N LEU A 513 -10.39 -16.82 44.37
CA LEU A 513 -10.32 -16.08 43.10
C LEU A 513 -9.50 -14.79 43.23
N ARG A 514 -9.69 -14.05 44.32
CA ARG A 514 -8.91 -12.84 44.63
C ARG A 514 -7.42 -13.12 44.77
N GLN A 515 -7.08 -14.09 45.61
CA GLN A 515 -5.68 -14.48 45.84
C GLN A 515 -5.02 -14.95 44.54
N LEU A 516 -5.72 -15.76 43.74
CA LEU A 516 -5.23 -16.21 42.43
C LEU A 516 -4.90 -15.03 41.49
N ASN A 517 -5.75 -14.02 41.43
CA ASN A 517 -5.53 -12.86 40.57
C ASN A 517 -4.37 -11.96 41.02
N LEU A 518 -3.91 -12.09 42.27
CA LEU A 518 -2.74 -11.38 42.81
C LEU A 518 -1.46 -12.21 42.75
N LEU A 519 -1.54 -13.46 42.32
CA LEU A 519 -0.37 -14.32 42.15
C LEU A 519 0.70 -13.70 41.21
N PRO A 520 0.35 -13.01 40.10
CA PRO A 520 1.33 -12.34 39.25
C PRO A 520 2.16 -11.25 39.94
N GLU A 521 1.77 -10.75 41.12
CA GLU A 521 2.59 -9.82 41.92
C GLU A 521 3.74 -10.53 42.65
N LEU A 522 3.63 -11.85 42.83
CA LEU A 522 4.62 -12.69 43.51
C LEU A 522 5.52 -13.47 42.55
N LEU A 523 5.11 -13.59 41.28
CA LEU A 523 5.78 -14.43 40.29
C LEU A 523 6.46 -13.61 39.19
N GLN A 524 7.45 -14.24 38.55
CA GLN A 524 8.14 -13.70 37.39
C GLN A 524 8.20 -14.77 36.31
N ALA A 525 7.62 -14.48 35.14
CA ALA A 525 7.61 -15.37 33.98
C ALA A 525 8.66 -14.95 32.94
N SER A 526 9.16 -15.91 32.17
CA SER A 526 9.90 -15.59 30.95
C SER A 526 8.88 -15.27 29.86
N CYS A 527 9.14 -14.27 29.04
CA CYS A 527 8.27 -13.95 27.91
C CYS A 527 9.08 -13.27 26.81
N THR A 528 8.63 -13.37 25.57
CA THR A 528 9.07 -12.56 24.44
C THR A 528 8.00 -11.55 24.07
N VAL A 529 8.42 -10.33 23.77
CA VAL A 529 7.58 -9.28 23.18
C VAL A 529 8.25 -8.82 21.89
N LEU A 530 7.47 -8.65 20.83
CA LEU A 530 7.94 -8.13 19.54
C LEU A 530 6.83 -7.28 18.91
N GLY A 531 7.20 -6.10 18.42
CA GLY A 531 6.39 -5.27 17.52
C GLY A 531 7.15 -5.05 16.23
N ALA A 532 6.53 -5.33 15.09
CA ALA A 532 7.11 -5.13 13.76
C ALA A 532 6.10 -4.46 12.84
N TRP A 533 6.54 -3.47 12.06
CA TRP A 533 5.68 -2.76 11.11
C TRP A 533 6.47 -2.20 9.93
N GLY A 534 5.82 -1.42 9.06
CA GLY A 534 6.52 -0.67 8.01
C GLY A 534 7.29 -1.58 7.06
N GLU A 535 8.56 -1.24 6.80
CA GLU A 535 9.41 -2.00 5.87
C GLU A 535 9.81 -3.39 6.39
N SER A 536 9.59 -3.69 7.66
CA SER A 536 9.93 -4.99 8.25
C SER A 536 8.86 -6.07 8.00
N THR A 537 7.65 -5.68 7.58
CA THR A 537 6.48 -6.57 7.42
C THR A 537 5.95 -6.59 5.99
N VAL A 538 5.32 -7.69 5.58
CA VAL A 538 4.78 -7.87 4.22
C VAL A 538 3.69 -6.84 3.88
N ALA A 539 2.80 -6.56 4.83
CA ALA A 539 1.65 -5.66 4.64
C ALA A 539 1.92 -4.22 5.07
N SER A 540 3.11 -3.93 5.60
CA SER A 540 3.47 -2.65 6.26
C SER A 540 2.61 -2.26 7.46
N THR A 541 1.71 -3.15 7.91
CA THR A 541 0.86 -2.97 9.10
C THR A 541 1.52 -3.54 10.35
N LEU A 542 1.02 -3.15 11.53
CA LEU A 542 1.58 -3.61 12.80
C LEU A 542 1.28 -5.09 13.07
N LEU A 543 2.33 -5.84 13.36
CA LEU A 543 2.31 -7.14 14.01
C LEU A 543 2.82 -6.99 15.44
N HIS A 544 2.13 -7.59 16.40
CA HIS A 544 2.51 -7.58 17.81
C HIS A 544 2.47 -9.00 18.36
N LEU A 545 3.62 -9.55 18.70
CA LEU A 545 3.79 -10.82 19.38
C LEU A 545 3.89 -10.61 20.89
N ARG A 546 3.11 -11.40 21.63
CA ARG A 546 3.26 -11.68 23.05
C ARG A 546 3.39 -13.19 23.22
N ALA A 547 4.54 -13.64 23.68
CA ALA A 547 4.84 -15.05 23.89
C ALA A 547 5.16 -15.30 25.37
N LEU A 548 4.28 -16.01 26.09
CA LEU A 548 4.45 -16.36 27.50
C LEU A 548 5.14 -17.70 27.67
N ASP A 549 6.30 -17.65 28.32
CA ASP A 549 7.03 -18.82 28.77
C ASP A 549 6.76 -19.08 30.27
N TRP A 550 5.88 -20.04 30.53
CA TRP A 550 5.47 -20.47 31.86
C TRP A 550 5.35 -22.00 31.94
N ASP A 551 5.14 -22.57 33.11
CA ASP A 551 4.95 -24.03 33.24
C ASP A 551 3.71 -24.47 32.43
N ASP A 552 3.98 -25.21 31.35
CA ASP A 552 3.00 -25.74 30.40
C ASP A 552 2.17 -26.89 31.00
N LYS A 553 2.59 -27.42 32.16
CA LYS A 553 1.88 -28.42 32.96
C LYS A 553 1.00 -27.80 34.04
N ALA A 554 0.97 -26.47 34.14
CA ALA A 554 0.06 -25.80 35.06
C ALA A 554 -1.40 -26.14 34.68
N PRO A 555 -2.26 -26.53 35.64
CA PRO A 555 -3.67 -26.86 35.38
C PRO A 555 -4.47 -25.78 34.63
N LEU A 556 -4.01 -24.51 34.66
CA LEU A 556 -4.63 -23.42 33.91
C LEU A 556 -4.65 -23.68 32.39
N ALA A 557 -3.72 -24.48 31.86
CA ALA A 557 -3.67 -24.84 30.45
C ALA A 557 -4.88 -25.71 30.01
N ASN A 558 -5.53 -26.43 30.93
CA ASN A 558 -6.66 -27.33 30.62
C ASN A 558 -7.89 -26.60 30.06
N TYR A 559 -8.03 -25.31 30.34
CA TYR A 559 -9.21 -24.52 29.99
C TYR A 559 -8.79 -23.22 29.32
N ALA A 560 -8.09 -23.34 28.19
CA ALA A 560 -7.81 -22.23 27.29
C ALA A 560 -9.07 -21.39 27.06
N THR A 561 -9.00 -20.10 27.41
CA THR A 561 -10.16 -19.21 27.44
C THR A 561 -9.77 -17.82 26.98
N VAL A 562 -10.49 -17.31 25.97
CA VAL A 562 -10.50 -15.90 25.58
C VAL A 562 -11.79 -15.29 26.12
N THR A 563 -11.66 -14.25 26.95
CA THR A 563 -12.82 -13.54 27.50
C THR A 563 -12.99 -12.22 26.77
N VAL A 564 -14.11 -12.04 26.08
CA VAL A 564 -14.44 -10.85 25.30
C VAL A 564 -15.47 -10.03 26.08
N TYR A 565 -15.11 -8.80 26.41
CA TYR A 565 -15.92 -7.90 27.22
C TYR A 565 -16.57 -6.84 26.34
N HIS A 566 -17.87 -6.64 26.55
CA HIS A 566 -18.71 -5.65 25.86
C HIS A 566 -19.32 -4.70 26.91
N PRO A 567 -18.50 -3.89 27.60
CA PRO A 567 -18.96 -3.00 28.66
C PRO A 567 -19.88 -1.90 28.09
N ASN A 568 -21.01 -1.65 28.75
CA ASN A 568 -21.95 -0.59 28.37
C ASN A 568 -22.28 0.40 29.52
N ALA A 569 -21.76 0.15 30.72
CA ALA A 569 -22.06 0.93 31.90
C ALA A 569 -21.22 2.21 31.93
N SER A 570 -21.87 3.33 32.29
CA SER A 570 -21.16 4.48 32.83
C SER A 570 -20.52 4.08 34.16
N TYR A 571 -19.19 4.16 34.23
CA TYR A 571 -18.44 3.93 35.47
C TYR A 571 -18.53 5.11 36.44
N GLU A 572 -19.28 6.18 36.12
CA GLU A 572 -19.37 7.44 36.89
C GLU A 572 -19.62 7.21 38.40
N GLY A 573 -20.46 6.23 38.78
CA GLY A 573 -20.77 5.91 40.18
C GLY A 573 -19.68 5.19 40.98
N TYR A 574 -18.67 4.60 40.32
CA TYR A 574 -17.51 3.99 40.98
C TYR A 574 -16.39 5.00 41.28
N THR A 575 -16.50 6.22 40.73
CA THR A 575 -15.37 7.18 40.73
C THR A 575 -15.34 8.12 41.94
N GLU A 576 -16.47 8.39 42.61
CA GLU A 576 -16.60 9.48 43.59
C GLU A 576 -15.58 9.45 44.76
N ASN A 577 -15.05 8.29 45.13
CA ASN A 577 -14.08 8.16 46.25
C ASN A 577 -12.66 7.74 45.84
N PHE A 578 -12.42 7.41 44.57
CA PHE A 578 -11.17 6.78 44.13
C PHE A 578 -10.25 7.71 43.31
N HIS A 579 -10.75 8.89 42.95
CA HIS A 579 -10.09 9.95 42.16
C HIS A 579 -8.71 10.40 42.64
N LYS A 580 -8.27 10.05 43.85
CA LYS A 580 -6.98 10.52 44.39
C LYS A 580 -5.76 9.87 43.73
N TYR A 581 -5.86 8.63 43.24
CA TYR A 581 -4.68 7.85 42.78
C TYR A 581 -4.79 7.31 41.34
N TYR A 582 -5.94 7.44 40.68
CA TYR A 582 -6.21 6.95 39.33
C TYR A 582 -6.89 8.07 38.53
N ARG A 583 -6.08 8.93 37.91
CA ARG A 583 -6.53 10.23 37.38
C ARG A 583 -6.94 10.10 35.90
N GLN A 584 -8.22 9.87 35.64
CA GLN A 584 -8.86 10.16 34.35
C GLN A 584 -10.27 10.71 34.61
N GLU A 585 -10.58 11.85 33.99
CA GLU A 585 -11.93 12.41 33.95
C GLU A 585 -12.63 11.78 32.72
N ASN A 586 -13.79 11.15 32.92
CA ASN A 586 -14.62 10.49 31.89
C ASN A 586 -13.99 9.23 31.23
N TYR A 587 -14.10 8.08 31.89
CA TYR A 587 -13.77 6.78 31.30
C TYR A 587 -14.77 6.40 30.21
N THR A 588 -14.33 6.42 28.95
CA THR A 588 -15.05 5.75 27.85
C THR A 588 -14.56 4.33 27.77
N SER A 589 -15.45 3.35 27.92
CA SER A 589 -15.07 1.95 27.88
C SER A 589 -15.20 1.40 26.47
N HIS A 590 -14.20 0.63 26.06
CA HIS A 590 -14.14 -0.06 24.78
C HIS A 590 -14.42 -1.55 24.96
N ALA A 591 -15.03 -2.17 23.96
CA ALA A 591 -15.05 -3.63 23.85
C ALA A 591 -13.62 -4.16 23.69
N PHE A 592 -13.32 -5.29 24.34
CA PHE A 592 -11.95 -5.81 24.35
C PHE A 592 -11.86 -7.29 24.72
N ALA A 593 -10.83 -7.95 24.21
CA ALA A 593 -10.54 -9.35 24.44
C ALA A 593 -9.35 -9.51 25.39
N ASN A 594 -9.53 -10.34 26.42
CA ASN A 594 -8.46 -10.83 27.27
C ASN A 594 -8.01 -12.21 26.76
N PHE A 595 -6.73 -12.32 26.39
CA PHE A 595 -6.10 -13.58 26.02
C PHE A 595 -5.35 -14.10 27.25
N GLY A 596 -6.10 -14.78 28.12
CA GLY A 596 -5.62 -15.19 29.44
C GLY A 596 -6.03 -16.62 29.77
N TYR A 597 -6.14 -16.89 31.07
CA TYR A 597 -6.58 -18.18 31.59
C TYR A 597 -7.86 -18.00 32.41
N LEU A 598 -8.69 -19.05 32.42
CA LEU A 598 -9.96 -19.05 33.13
C LEU A 598 -9.77 -18.71 34.61
N GLY A 599 -10.52 -17.71 35.10
CA GLY A 599 -10.47 -17.24 36.48
C GLY A 599 -9.50 -16.08 36.73
N LEU A 600 -8.63 -15.74 35.76
CA LEU A 600 -7.79 -14.55 35.79
C LEU A 600 -8.45 -13.42 35.00
N ILE A 601 -8.85 -12.35 35.70
CA ILE A 601 -9.51 -11.18 35.11
C ILE A 601 -8.55 -10.04 34.77
N GLY A 602 -7.34 -10.05 35.35
CA GLY A 602 -6.24 -9.18 34.90
C GLY A 602 -5.76 -9.57 33.51
N SER A 603 -5.07 -8.66 32.84
CA SER A 603 -4.55 -8.89 31.48
C SER A 603 -3.06 -9.20 31.47
N LEU A 604 -2.70 -10.21 30.68
CA LEU A 604 -1.32 -10.50 30.30
C LEU A 604 -1.11 -10.22 28.81
N GLY A 605 -2.04 -10.67 27.96
CA GLY A 605 -2.18 -10.21 26.58
C GLY A 605 -3.63 -9.78 26.32
N ALA A 606 -3.82 -8.65 25.66
CA ALA A 606 -5.17 -8.13 25.39
C ALA A 606 -5.20 -7.25 24.14
N TYR A 607 -6.40 -7.10 23.57
CA TYR A 607 -6.67 -6.26 22.39
C TYR A 607 -8.07 -5.65 22.46
N SER A 608 -8.23 -4.36 22.11
CA SER A 608 -9.52 -3.66 22.13
C SER A 608 -10.04 -3.26 20.75
N GLU A 609 -11.33 -2.96 20.67
CA GLU A 609 -11.96 -2.40 19.46
C GLU A 609 -11.36 -1.04 19.07
N ALA A 610 -10.79 -0.29 20.03
CA ALA A 610 -10.02 0.92 19.79
C ALA A 610 -8.64 0.64 19.16
N SER A 611 -8.36 -0.62 18.80
CA SER A 611 -7.10 -1.07 18.24
C SER A 611 -5.91 -0.79 19.17
N ILE A 612 -6.12 -0.90 20.48
CA ILE A 612 -5.05 -0.92 21.48
C ILE A 612 -4.76 -2.36 21.85
N GLY A 613 -3.50 -2.77 21.73
CA GLY A 613 -3.05 -4.11 22.10
C GLY A 613 -1.83 -4.07 22.98
N LEU A 614 -1.74 -5.05 23.88
CA LEU A 614 -0.76 -5.09 24.94
C LEU A 614 -0.17 -6.49 25.09
N GLY A 615 1.14 -6.56 25.33
CA GLY A 615 1.84 -7.76 25.77
C GLY A 615 2.92 -7.45 26.80
N GLU A 616 3.26 -8.41 27.67
CA GLU A 616 4.24 -8.23 28.73
C GLU A 616 5.44 -9.18 28.64
N LYS A 617 6.52 -8.78 29.31
CA LYS A 617 7.69 -9.60 29.61
C LYS A 617 8.29 -9.21 30.96
N VAL A 618 8.50 -10.14 31.88
CA VAL A 618 8.78 -9.78 33.29
C VAL A 618 10.25 -9.46 33.64
N TRP A 619 11.23 -9.76 32.77
CA TRP A 619 12.65 -9.57 33.16
C TRP A 619 13.23 -8.23 32.67
N ILE A 620 13.21 -7.19 33.52
CA ILE A 620 13.83 -5.88 33.24
C ILE A 620 15.33 -5.84 33.52
N THR A 621 15.80 -6.32 34.67
CA THR A 621 17.24 -6.37 35.01
C THR A 621 17.53 -7.42 36.09
N GLU A 622 18.81 -7.66 36.39
CA GLU A 622 19.25 -8.43 37.57
C GLU A 622 19.06 -7.66 38.90
N ASP A 623 18.79 -6.35 38.84
CA ASP A 623 18.77 -5.48 40.01
C ASP A 623 17.39 -5.53 40.71
N LYS A 624 17.33 -6.14 41.89
CA LYS A 624 16.06 -6.50 42.57
C LYS A 624 15.35 -5.31 43.23
N ASP A 625 15.98 -4.14 43.28
CA ASP A 625 15.53 -2.98 44.06
C ASP A 625 14.64 -1.98 43.30
N ILE A 626 14.19 -2.31 42.09
CA ILE A 626 13.32 -1.42 41.27
C ILE A 626 11.82 -1.79 41.32
N ALA A 627 11.44 -2.86 42.01
CA ALA A 627 10.04 -3.27 42.19
C ALA A 627 9.50 -2.94 43.59
N THR A 628 8.24 -2.56 43.69
CA THR A 628 7.48 -2.35 44.94
C THR A 628 6.20 -3.17 44.91
N ARG A 629 5.60 -3.46 46.05
CA ARG A 629 4.27 -4.12 46.11
C ARG A 629 3.21 -3.18 46.70
N PHE A 630 3.57 -1.89 46.84
CA PHE A 630 2.69 -0.81 47.22
C PHE A 630 2.29 -0.02 45.98
N GLY A 631 1.19 -0.42 45.35
CA GLY A 631 0.77 0.17 44.10
C GLY A 631 -0.38 -0.58 43.44
N ASN A 632 -0.71 -0.18 42.21
CA ASN A 632 -1.67 -0.85 41.37
C ASN A 632 -1.11 -2.20 40.91
N PRO A 633 -1.82 -3.33 41.12
CA PRO A 633 -1.40 -4.59 40.54
C PRO A 633 -1.21 -4.47 39.03
N TRP A 634 -0.07 -4.92 38.51
CA TRP A 634 0.32 -4.57 37.15
C TRP A 634 -0.65 -5.14 36.12
N THR A 635 -1.12 -6.38 36.29
CA THR A 635 -2.11 -7.00 35.39
C THR A 635 -3.45 -6.26 35.33
N TYR A 636 -3.84 -5.59 36.42
CA TYR A 636 -5.04 -4.76 36.46
C TYR A 636 -4.85 -3.43 35.74
N VAL A 637 -3.66 -2.82 35.86
CA VAL A 637 -3.31 -1.63 35.06
C VAL A 637 -3.36 -1.95 33.57
N LEU A 638 -2.78 -3.07 33.15
CA LEU A 638 -2.79 -3.48 31.73
C LEU A 638 -4.23 -3.72 31.22
N ARG A 639 -5.07 -4.30 32.07
CA ARG A 639 -6.49 -4.52 31.79
C ARG A 639 -7.23 -3.20 31.55
N ASP A 640 -7.07 -2.25 32.45
CA ASP A 640 -7.69 -0.94 32.36
C ASP A 640 -7.17 -0.16 31.14
N VAL A 641 -5.87 -0.24 30.83
CA VAL A 641 -5.29 0.39 29.64
C VAL A 641 -6.01 -0.05 28.37
N VAL A 642 -6.19 -1.36 28.17
CA VAL A 642 -6.87 -1.86 26.97
C VAL A 642 -8.37 -1.54 27.00
N GLN A 643 -8.96 -1.47 28.18
CA GLN A 643 -10.38 -1.14 28.34
C GLN A 643 -10.69 0.34 28.03
N PHE A 644 -9.84 1.27 28.46
CA PHE A 644 -10.18 2.70 28.49
C PHE A 644 -9.33 3.59 27.58
N ALA A 645 -8.18 3.10 27.08
CA ALA A 645 -7.39 3.88 26.13
C ALA A 645 -7.99 3.82 24.73
N ASP A 646 -8.02 4.98 24.08
CA ASP A 646 -8.47 5.20 22.71
C ASP A 646 -7.30 5.43 21.73
N SER A 647 -6.08 5.57 22.25
CA SER A 647 -4.87 5.89 21.51
C SER A 647 -3.62 5.46 22.29
N ILE A 648 -2.47 5.41 21.62
CA ILE A 648 -1.22 5.09 22.30
C ILE A 648 -0.84 6.13 23.36
N ASP A 649 -1.18 7.40 23.14
CA ASP A 649 -0.82 8.49 24.04
C ASP A 649 -1.66 8.44 25.33
N THR A 650 -2.95 8.10 25.23
CA THR A 650 -3.79 7.85 26.41
C THR A 650 -3.35 6.59 27.16
N ALA A 651 -3.02 5.51 26.45
CA ALA A 651 -2.47 4.29 27.05
C ALA A 651 -1.15 4.55 27.80
N LEU A 652 -0.20 5.28 27.19
CA LEU A 652 1.06 5.67 27.84
C LEU A 652 0.81 6.54 29.06
N THR A 653 -0.11 7.50 28.98
CA THR A 653 -0.47 8.36 30.11
C THR A 653 -1.01 7.56 31.29
N MET A 654 -1.85 6.55 31.03
CA MET A 654 -2.36 5.64 32.08
C MET A 654 -1.22 4.85 32.73
N LEU A 655 -0.30 4.28 31.95
CA LEU A 655 0.86 3.54 32.45
C LEU A 655 1.85 4.43 33.23
N VAL A 656 2.02 5.70 32.82
CA VAL A 656 2.83 6.69 33.55
C VAL A 656 2.23 7.02 34.90
N ASN A 657 0.90 7.21 34.95
CA ASN A 657 0.19 7.63 36.15
C ASN A 657 -0.08 6.49 37.15
N ALA A 658 0.07 5.24 36.72
CA ALA A 658 -0.03 4.08 37.60
C ALA A 658 1.06 4.10 38.70
N HIS A 659 0.68 3.72 39.92
CA HIS A 659 1.61 3.41 40.99
C HIS A 659 2.15 2.00 40.74
N ARG A 660 3.19 1.90 39.92
CA ARG A 660 3.69 0.63 39.37
C ARG A 660 4.30 -0.26 40.45
N THR A 661 3.99 -1.56 40.42
CA THR A 661 4.49 -2.53 41.39
C THR A 661 5.68 -3.35 40.86
N CYS A 662 5.43 -4.22 39.87
CA CYS A 662 6.44 -5.09 39.29
C CYS A 662 7.32 -4.38 38.27
N SER A 663 8.50 -4.96 38.04
CA SER A 663 9.45 -4.53 37.03
C SER A 663 9.32 -5.46 35.82
N ILE A 664 8.74 -4.98 34.72
CA ILE A 664 8.38 -5.73 33.52
C ILE A 664 8.62 -4.87 32.27
N HIS A 665 9.05 -5.46 31.18
CA HIS A 665 8.90 -4.90 29.85
C HIS A 665 7.46 -5.04 29.35
N LEU A 666 6.97 -4.06 28.60
CA LEU A 666 5.67 -4.10 27.92
C LEU A 666 5.85 -3.78 26.45
N GLY A 667 5.05 -4.44 25.62
CA GLY A 667 4.75 -4.03 24.25
C GLY A 667 3.38 -3.36 24.22
N LEU A 668 3.33 -2.14 23.69
CA LEU A 668 2.10 -1.38 23.52
C LEU A 668 1.95 -1.02 22.05
N GLY A 669 0.93 -1.57 21.40
CA GLY A 669 0.64 -1.33 19.99
C GLY A 669 -0.70 -0.62 19.79
N SER A 670 -0.73 0.33 18.87
CA SER A 670 -1.91 1.09 18.43
C SER A 670 -1.94 1.18 16.91
N TYR A 671 -3.15 1.17 16.34
CA TYR A 671 -3.33 1.30 14.88
C TYR A 671 -4.53 2.17 14.52
N GLU A 672 -4.29 3.27 13.78
CA GLU A 672 -5.34 4.16 13.29
C GLU A 672 -5.84 3.72 11.91
N ARG A 673 -6.96 2.99 11.88
CA ARG A 673 -7.55 2.42 10.64
C ARG A 673 -8.00 3.46 9.59
N ASN A 674 -8.30 4.69 10.02
CA ASN A 674 -8.84 5.75 9.14
C ASN A 674 -7.80 6.75 8.63
N ALA A 675 -6.55 6.61 9.04
CA ALA A 675 -5.47 7.47 8.58
C ALA A 675 -4.81 6.88 7.33
N SER A 676 -4.21 7.72 6.48
CA SER A 676 -3.67 7.30 5.18
C SER A 676 -2.60 6.23 5.33
N ILE A 677 -2.83 5.02 4.78
CA ILE A 677 -2.07 3.74 4.94
C ILE A 677 -0.53 3.82 4.76
N HIS A 678 0.04 4.97 4.40
CA HIS A 678 1.46 5.17 4.09
C HIS A 678 2.19 6.21 4.96
N SER A 679 1.60 6.66 6.07
CA SER A 679 2.31 7.48 7.06
C SER A 679 2.72 6.67 8.29
N ASP A 680 4.01 6.73 8.66
CA ASP A 680 4.55 6.22 9.95
C ASP A 680 3.77 6.75 11.17
N GLU A 681 2.93 7.77 10.99
CA GLU A 681 2.07 8.36 12.01
C GLU A 681 0.93 7.44 12.49
N ASN A 682 0.50 6.46 11.67
CA ASN A 682 -0.72 5.66 11.93
C ASN A 682 -0.45 4.35 12.67
N VAL A 683 0.79 3.88 12.62
CA VAL A 683 1.23 2.65 13.26
C VAL A 683 2.17 3.03 14.39
N ARG A 684 1.78 2.73 15.63
CA ARG A 684 2.59 3.09 16.79
C ARG A 684 2.75 1.85 17.66
N PHE A 685 3.94 1.29 17.67
CA PHE A 685 4.35 0.33 18.69
C PHE A 685 5.41 0.96 19.58
N ARG A 686 5.32 0.72 20.88
CA ARG A 686 6.31 1.13 21.86
C ARG A 686 6.69 -0.05 22.74
N GLY A 687 7.98 -0.25 22.88
CA GLY A 687 8.52 -1.03 23.98
C GLY A 687 8.58 -0.16 25.23
N ILE A 688 8.27 -0.70 26.41
CA ILE A 688 8.26 0.08 27.65
C ILE A 688 8.97 -0.71 28.74
N GLU A 689 10.00 -0.12 29.35
CA GLU A 689 10.48 -0.60 30.66
C GLU A 689 9.58 -0.02 31.74
N TYR A 690 8.78 -0.87 32.40
CA TYR A 690 7.80 -0.50 33.42
C TYR A 690 8.25 -1.02 34.79
N SER A 691 8.58 -0.13 35.74
CA SER A 691 8.86 -0.51 37.13
C SER A 691 8.43 0.55 38.13
N ALA A 692 8.55 0.28 39.43
CA ALA A 692 8.23 1.26 40.46
C ALA A 692 9.10 2.53 40.37
N LYS A 693 10.34 2.40 39.84
CA LYS A 693 11.32 3.49 39.76
C LYS A 693 11.59 3.97 38.34
N GLU A 694 11.32 3.15 37.33
CA GLU A 694 11.70 3.41 35.94
C GLU A 694 10.47 3.36 35.03
N PHE A 695 10.49 4.22 34.01
CA PHE A 695 9.51 4.27 32.94
C PHE A 695 10.17 4.79 31.67
N ASN A 696 10.78 3.88 30.91
CA ASN A 696 11.47 4.22 29.68
C ASN A 696 10.64 3.73 28.50
N VAL A 697 10.40 4.60 27.53
CA VAL A 697 9.59 4.29 26.33
C VAL A 697 10.54 4.23 25.15
N PHE A 698 10.50 3.12 24.43
CA PHE A 698 11.39 2.80 23.32
C PHE A 698 10.61 2.75 22.01
N ASN A 699 11.14 3.43 21.01
CA ASN A 699 10.91 3.10 19.60
C ASN A 699 12.10 2.31 19.05
N TRP A 700 12.04 1.86 17.79
CA TRP A 700 13.14 1.09 17.18
C TRP A 700 14.47 1.86 17.18
N GLU A 701 14.43 3.19 17.01
CA GLU A 701 15.61 4.07 17.03
C GLU A 701 16.29 4.14 18.39
N ASP A 702 15.51 3.98 19.46
CA ASP A 702 15.96 4.16 20.85
C ASP A 702 16.41 2.85 21.50
N MET A 703 16.25 1.73 20.80
CA MET A 703 16.64 0.42 21.30
C MET A 703 18.15 0.38 21.60
N TYR A 704 18.52 -0.28 22.70
CA TYR A 704 19.92 -0.44 23.05
C TYR A 704 20.63 -1.34 22.04
N VAL A 705 21.72 -0.86 21.43
CA VAL A 705 22.61 -1.71 20.63
C VAL A 705 23.31 -2.71 21.55
N ARG A 706 23.12 -4.02 21.31
CA ARG A 706 23.76 -5.08 22.10
C ARG A 706 24.30 -6.20 21.20
N PRO A 707 25.29 -6.99 21.67
CA PRO A 707 25.73 -8.18 20.95
C PRO A 707 24.55 -9.11 20.66
N HIS A 708 24.46 -9.56 19.40
CA HIS A 708 23.40 -10.44 18.91
C HIS A 708 21.96 -9.91 18.98
N HIS A 709 21.76 -8.64 19.34
CA HIS A 709 20.47 -7.97 19.29
C HIS A 709 20.57 -6.73 18.39
N PRO A 710 20.53 -6.90 17.05
CA PRO A 710 20.61 -5.78 16.13
C PRO A 710 19.41 -4.85 16.28
N ILE A 711 19.66 -3.54 16.07
CA ILE A 711 18.60 -2.58 15.81
C ILE A 711 18.12 -2.78 14.38
N LEU A 712 16.84 -3.07 14.24
CA LEU A 712 16.16 -3.23 12.96
C LEU A 712 15.14 -2.11 12.85
N LYS A 713 15.12 -1.42 11.70
CA LYS A 713 14.15 -0.36 11.45
C LYS A 713 12.73 -0.92 11.55
N ASP A 714 11.84 -0.19 12.19
CA ASP A 714 10.43 -0.58 12.39
C ASP A 714 10.23 -1.89 13.17
N VAL A 715 11.20 -2.30 13.99
CA VAL A 715 11.11 -3.47 14.87
C VAL A 715 11.58 -3.13 16.29
N VAL A 716 10.76 -3.49 17.28
CA VAL A 716 11.09 -3.40 18.71
C VAL A 716 10.85 -4.77 19.33
N TYR A 717 11.83 -5.32 20.04
CA TYR A 717 11.71 -6.66 20.61
C TYR A 717 12.56 -6.87 21.86
N TRP A 718 12.12 -7.82 22.69
CA TRP A 718 12.89 -8.42 23.77
C TRP A 718 12.62 -9.93 23.81
N ASP A 719 13.68 -10.72 23.81
CA ASP A 719 13.63 -12.19 23.84
C ASP A 719 13.23 -12.77 25.20
N LYS A 720 12.99 -14.08 25.31
CA LYS A 720 12.55 -14.73 26.56
C LYS A 720 13.54 -14.66 27.73
N HIS A 721 14.75 -14.17 27.51
CA HIS A 721 15.84 -14.18 28.47
C HIS A 721 15.86 -12.93 29.36
N VAL A 722 16.67 -13.00 30.43
CA VAL A 722 16.89 -11.88 31.34
C VAL A 722 17.57 -10.74 30.57
N GLN A 723 17.04 -9.52 30.70
CA GLN A 723 17.64 -8.38 30.03
C GLN A 723 18.75 -7.76 30.89
N PRO A 724 19.86 -7.31 30.28
CA PRO A 724 20.13 -7.40 28.83
C PRO A 724 20.53 -8.80 28.38
N SER A 725 19.88 -9.29 27.31
CA SER A 725 20.20 -10.60 26.73
C SER A 725 21.38 -10.53 25.77
N ASN A 726 22.14 -11.64 25.68
CA ASN A 726 23.15 -11.89 24.66
C ASN A 726 22.82 -13.14 23.82
N PHE A 727 21.61 -13.69 23.95
CA PHE A 727 21.21 -14.89 23.22
C PHE A 727 20.94 -14.53 21.74
N PRO A 728 21.57 -15.21 20.79
CA PRO A 728 21.51 -14.79 19.39
C PRO A 728 20.25 -15.15 18.62
N CYS A 729 19.55 -16.21 19.05
CA CYS A 729 18.49 -16.83 18.26
C CYS A 729 17.42 -15.84 17.76
N LEU A 730 16.72 -15.12 18.64
CA LEU A 730 15.61 -14.26 18.22
C LEU A 730 16.07 -13.11 17.31
N GLY A 731 17.21 -12.50 17.62
CA GLY A 731 17.78 -11.42 16.81
C GLY A 731 18.17 -11.89 15.41
N SER A 732 18.78 -13.08 15.31
CA SER A 732 19.17 -13.70 14.02
C SER A 732 17.94 -14.02 13.16
N LEU A 733 16.92 -14.65 13.75
CA LEU A 733 15.66 -14.94 13.06
C LEU A 733 14.96 -13.69 12.53
N LEU A 734 14.97 -12.59 13.29
CA LEU A 734 14.38 -11.31 12.86
C LEU A 734 15.18 -10.66 11.72
N VAL A 735 16.50 -10.83 11.67
CA VAL A 735 17.34 -10.39 10.54
C VAL A 735 17.00 -11.20 9.28
N ASP A 736 16.95 -12.52 9.39
CA ASP A 736 16.71 -13.42 8.27
C ASP A 736 15.33 -13.24 7.64
N HIS A 737 14.33 -12.88 8.46
CA HIS A 737 12.96 -12.66 8.03
C HIS A 737 12.57 -11.19 7.87
N TYR A 738 13.53 -10.26 7.96
CA TYR A 738 13.26 -8.83 7.80
C TYR A 738 12.63 -8.53 6.42
N GLY A 739 11.56 -7.73 6.42
CA GLY A 739 10.79 -7.39 5.22
C GLY A 739 9.79 -8.47 4.77
N HIS A 740 9.78 -9.61 5.45
CA HIS A 740 8.91 -10.75 5.15
C HIS A 740 8.11 -11.20 6.38
N LEU A 741 8.05 -10.37 7.44
CA LEU A 741 7.28 -10.70 8.63
C LEU A 741 5.77 -10.59 8.34
N ASP A 742 5.08 -11.68 8.61
CA ASP A 742 3.62 -11.80 8.71
C ASP A 742 3.29 -12.75 9.88
N ALA A 743 2.02 -12.86 10.27
CA ALA A 743 1.64 -13.74 11.38
C ALA A 743 2.04 -15.22 11.15
N PRO A 744 1.84 -15.83 9.95
CA PRO A 744 2.36 -17.17 9.66
C PRO A 744 3.88 -17.30 9.84
N THR A 745 4.67 -16.34 9.38
CA THR A 745 6.14 -16.36 9.53
C THR A 745 6.53 -16.26 10.99
N ILE A 746 5.88 -15.39 11.78
CA ILE A 746 6.13 -15.31 13.23
C ILE A 746 5.85 -16.66 13.90
N ILE A 747 4.75 -17.32 13.55
CA ILE A 747 4.36 -18.62 14.13
C ILE A 747 5.32 -19.74 13.73
N ARG A 748 5.63 -19.85 12.44
CA ARG A 748 6.31 -21.02 11.87
C ARG A 748 7.83 -20.95 11.92
N ASN A 749 8.37 -19.73 11.91
CA ASN A 749 9.81 -19.49 11.76
C ASN A 749 10.40 -18.71 12.92
N ILE A 750 9.62 -17.88 13.63
CA ILE A 750 10.18 -17.08 14.73
C ILE A 750 9.94 -17.77 16.08
N THR A 751 8.69 -17.91 16.49
CA THR A 751 8.35 -18.38 17.85
C THR A 751 8.70 -19.85 18.06
N SER A 752 8.52 -20.68 17.04
CA SER A 752 8.83 -22.11 17.12
C SER A 752 10.33 -22.43 17.07
N LEU A 753 11.13 -21.66 16.31
CA LEU A 753 12.58 -21.79 16.29
C LEU A 753 13.24 -21.18 17.54
N ALA A 754 12.72 -20.05 18.02
CA ALA A 754 13.15 -19.43 19.28
C ALA A 754 12.61 -20.14 20.54
N GLU A 755 11.73 -21.12 20.36
CA GLU A 755 11.03 -21.85 21.43
C GLU A 755 10.47 -20.91 22.50
N THR A 756 9.71 -19.90 22.07
CA THR A 756 9.12 -18.89 22.97
C THR A 756 7.60 -18.86 22.88
N GLY A 757 6.97 -18.68 24.04
CA GLY A 757 5.53 -18.78 24.20
C GLY A 757 5.10 -20.21 24.44
N ASN A 758 5.79 -20.99 25.28
CA ASN A 758 5.42 -22.39 25.52
C ASN A 758 4.03 -22.53 26.14
N ALA A 759 3.57 -21.57 26.95
CA ALA A 759 2.27 -21.62 27.62
C ALA A 759 1.17 -20.90 26.84
N LEU A 760 1.47 -19.72 26.29
CA LEU A 760 0.56 -18.98 25.41
C LEU A 760 1.39 -18.21 24.37
N ASN A 761 1.10 -18.47 23.09
CA ASN A 761 1.68 -17.76 21.96
C ASN A 761 0.58 -16.92 21.31
N LEU A 762 0.66 -15.59 21.38
CA LEU A 762 -0.34 -14.65 20.87
C LEU A 762 0.29 -13.68 19.89
N ILE A 763 -0.24 -13.61 18.66
CA ILE A 763 0.13 -12.64 17.64
C ILE A 763 -1.10 -11.80 17.31
N LEU A 764 -1.02 -10.49 17.47
CA LEU A 764 -2.03 -9.54 17.04
C LEU A 764 -1.61 -8.93 15.70
N ASP A 765 -2.46 -9.09 14.70
CA ASP A 765 -2.30 -8.50 13.38
C ASP A 765 -3.30 -7.33 13.25
N TYR A 766 -2.78 -6.11 13.35
CA TYR A 766 -3.61 -4.92 13.35
C TYR A 766 -4.14 -4.61 11.95
N GLY A 767 -3.40 -4.98 10.90
CA GLY A 767 -3.83 -4.79 9.50
C GLY A 767 -5.08 -5.59 9.20
N GLU A 768 -5.04 -6.89 9.50
CA GLU A 768 -6.15 -7.82 9.31
C GLU A 768 -7.23 -7.75 10.41
N ASN A 769 -6.99 -6.97 11.46
CA ASN A 769 -7.80 -6.97 12.69
C ASN A 769 -8.03 -8.39 13.25
N ALA A 770 -6.95 -9.15 13.38
CA ALA A 770 -7.00 -10.56 13.74
C ALA A 770 -6.05 -10.89 14.90
N ALA A 771 -6.42 -11.89 15.70
CA ALA A 771 -5.55 -12.48 16.70
C ALA A 771 -5.26 -13.94 16.32
N TYR A 772 -3.99 -14.33 16.34
CA TYR A 772 -3.55 -15.71 16.16
C TYR A 772 -3.04 -16.21 17.50
N LEU A 773 -3.59 -17.32 18.00
CA LEU A 773 -3.21 -17.82 19.31
C LEU A 773 -3.20 -19.34 19.41
N ALA A 774 -2.30 -19.81 20.27
CA ALA A 774 -2.26 -21.18 20.76
C ALA A 774 -1.97 -21.17 22.27
N TYR A 775 -2.48 -22.18 22.98
CA TYR A 775 -2.21 -22.44 24.38
C TYR A 775 -1.47 -23.77 24.52
N SER A 776 -0.74 -23.97 25.62
CA SER A 776 -0.18 -25.29 25.92
C SER A 776 -1.28 -26.32 26.18
N ALA A 777 -0.94 -27.59 25.98
CA ALA A 777 -1.78 -28.71 26.40
C ALA A 777 -0.99 -29.56 27.40
N PRO A 778 -1.44 -29.68 28.66
CA PRO A 778 -0.64 -30.32 29.71
C PRO A 778 -0.61 -31.86 29.61
N ASP A 779 -1.55 -32.47 28.87
CA ASP A 779 -1.76 -33.92 28.81
C ASP A 779 -2.12 -34.41 27.40
N ASP A 780 -1.52 -33.85 26.34
CA ASP A 780 -1.75 -34.31 24.97
C ASP A 780 -0.79 -35.48 24.62
N PRO A 781 -1.28 -36.74 24.53
CA PRO A 781 -0.43 -37.87 24.17
C PRO A 781 -0.10 -37.93 22.67
N GLN A 782 -0.71 -37.07 21.84
CA GLN A 782 -0.65 -37.14 20.37
C GLN A 782 -0.05 -35.88 19.73
N GLY A 783 0.10 -34.78 20.47
CA GLY A 783 0.62 -33.51 19.98
C GLY A 783 1.71 -32.90 20.88
N PRO A 784 2.39 -31.84 20.41
CA PRO A 784 3.38 -31.13 21.23
C PRO A 784 2.70 -30.42 22.40
N LEU A 785 3.36 -30.37 23.56
CA LEU A 785 2.79 -29.75 24.76
C LEU A 785 2.80 -28.22 24.64
N GLU A 786 3.84 -27.68 23.98
CA GLU A 786 4.18 -26.27 23.95
C GLU A 786 3.40 -25.51 22.87
N ALA A 787 2.80 -24.38 23.25
CA ALA A 787 1.91 -23.62 22.39
C ALA A 787 2.56 -23.15 21.07
N PHE A 788 3.85 -22.80 21.07
CA PHE A 788 4.57 -22.40 19.85
C PHE A 788 4.66 -23.51 18.79
N ASN A 789 4.49 -24.78 19.18
CA ASN A 789 4.50 -25.93 18.27
C ASN A 789 3.09 -26.49 17.99
N ARG A 790 2.03 -25.90 18.57
CA ARG A 790 0.65 -26.38 18.40
C ARG A 790 -0.06 -25.71 17.22
N VAL A 791 -1.31 -26.10 16.99
CA VAL A 791 -2.19 -25.48 15.99
C VAL A 791 -2.63 -24.11 16.50
N HIS A 792 -2.25 -23.05 15.78
CA HIS A 792 -2.73 -21.70 16.07
C HIS A 792 -4.12 -21.50 15.50
N THR A 793 -4.99 -20.86 16.29
CA THR A 793 -6.32 -20.43 15.84
C THR A 793 -6.29 -18.96 15.47
N ARG A 794 -6.86 -18.59 14.32
CA ARG A 794 -7.10 -17.20 13.92
C ARG A 794 -8.50 -16.77 14.34
N LEU A 795 -8.60 -15.68 15.10
CA LEU A 795 -9.84 -15.03 15.48
C LEU A 795 -9.98 -13.69 14.74
N ASP A 796 -11.12 -13.47 14.10
CA ASP A 796 -11.49 -12.18 13.51
C ASP A 796 -12.00 -11.24 14.61
N MET A 797 -11.19 -10.26 14.98
CA MET A 797 -11.52 -9.36 16.09
C MET A 797 -12.71 -8.45 15.77
N THR A 798 -12.92 -8.14 14.49
CA THR A 798 -14.10 -7.36 14.04
C THR A 798 -15.38 -8.12 14.35
N LYS A 799 -15.42 -9.42 14.01
CA LYS A 799 -16.59 -10.27 14.31
C LYS A 799 -16.75 -10.49 15.81
N LEU A 800 -15.65 -10.73 16.53
CA LEU A 800 -15.69 -10.95 17.99
C LEU A 800 -16.28 -9.75 18.73
N PHE A 801 -15.89 -8.52 18.38
CA PHE A 801 -16.42 -7.31 19.01
C PHE A 801 -17.84 -6.97 18.54
N ALA A 802 -18.27 -7.45 17.36
CA ALA A 802 -19.62 -7.24 16.84
C ALA A 802 -20.66 -8.27 17.32
N GLU A 803 -20.26 -9.32 18.06
CA GLU A 803 -21.18 -10.38 18.51
C GLU A 803 -22.29 -9.78 19.39
N PRO A 804 -23.58 -9.92 19.04
CA PRO A 804 -24.67 -9.23 19.73
C PRO A 804 -24.89 -9.75 21.15
N ALA A 805 -25.42 -8.91 22.03
CA ALA A 805 -25.83 -9.31 23.38
C ALA A 805 -26.87 -10.47 23.36
N PRO A 806 -26.91 -11.33 24.39
CA PRO A 806 -27.97 -12.32 24.55
C PRO A 806 -29.35 -11.63 24.60
N LYS A 807 -30.35 -12.28 24.00
CA LYS A 807 -31.73 -11.78 23.94
C LYS A 807 -32.48 -11.93 25.25
#